data_AF-U1NZC9-F1
#
_entry.id   AF-U1NZC9-F1
#
_cell.length_a   1.000
_cell.length_b   1.000
_cell.length_c   1.000
_cell.angle_alpha   90.00
_cell.angle_beta   90.00
_cell.angle_gamma   90.00
#
_symmetry.space_group_name_H-M   'P 1'
#
loop_
_entity.id
_entity.type
_entity.pdbx_description
1 polymer ?
#
loop_
_entity_poly.entity_id
_entity_poly.type
_entity_poly.pdbx_seq_one_letter_code
_entity_poly.pdbx_strand_id
1 'polypeptide(L)'
;MATEESQASSGRFDSVLSLASEVLSAYGKIDMSRERYMLVIFLPTFVVFLGTIVAAIFLTTLPMMVRVPIPLLGLLIWVSGLLYPKIYLTQRRIAIENQFHLVMVHMTVLATTNIDRVEVFRRLAAEDEYGALAEEMGQIVTLVDTWNQSVDDALRRRAREVPSQPLADFFERLAFTLEAGEELDEFMLDEQDFIIENYTTIYEEDLNNLEVMEDLYISMILSMTFGLVFAIVLPILTGVNPTITVSAVISLFMLVQFGFYYVIRNVAPYDPVWYFPKPRFIQDKELWIAIATGGIGSILITLFMGLGFLGIGPGLSGVLFFINDVPMGLYIAIPVTPLIVTGLVMRHEEQKIHDRDDQYPNFIRSLGTAETAQQATTGDVLETLKEKDFGALTPPIKRLYRRLNIRISQIEAWGEFTLEAKSYIIQKFSEMYLIGRQMGGTPQVLGELISENMNTINQLRERRRQETITLIGLLYGISAAAVFAFFIGLEVANILGDVLLATPARSGGVRPAHLHLRLQRPRDRVPPVSRRAVQRRAVVADDPDDRRRQQGDGVRPLRDANVGRGGRCDLHPPGRLARPADSGLRRPWSTHSTRNHDCFSERPSTAEYERPFPQFEVIPAVDVQDGEVVQLVGGERGTETRYGEPAAAADEWVDAGADTLHLVDLDGAFEGERANADAFESIIETAAVDIQLGGGIRTVDDAAGLLDLGVDRVILGTAAVETPDIVADISETHPGSVMVSLDAKDGEVVVSGWTEGTGLDPAEAATRYAELGAGAILLTDVDVEGQLAGVNTDLVSRVCAAVEIPVVASGGVATVDDIVALRDAGAAAVVVGTALYEGEFTLEEAMDAVAE
;
A
#
# COMPACT_ATOMS: atom_id res chain seq x y z
N MET A 1 -23.37 1.69 -52.03
CA MET A 1 -22.52 0.56 -51.60
C MET A 1 -21.06 0.84 -51.95
N ALA A 2 -20.60 0.63 -53.19
CA ALA A 2 -19.16 0.71 -53.52
C ALA A 2 -18.45 2.04 -53.18
N THR A 3 -19.17 3.16 -53.10
CA THR A 3 -18.63 4.47 -52.67
C THR A 3 -18.66 4.67 -51.15
N GLU A 4 -19.56 4.01 -50.43
CA GLU A 4 -19.71 4.12 -48.97
C GLU A 4 -18.70 3.22 -48.25
N GLU A 5 -18.45 2.00 -48.77
CA GLU A 5 -17.36 1.13 -48.31
C GLU A 5 -16.00 1.81 -48.44
N SER A 6 -15.81 2.65 -49.47
CA SER A 6 -14.57 3.42 -49.66
C SER A 6 -14.35 4.48 -48.58
N GLN A 7 -15.42 5.14 -48.09
CA GLN A 7 -15.32 6.16 -47.04
C GLN A 7 -15.24 5.54 -45.65
N ALA A 8 -15.95 4.44 -45.40
CA ALA A 8 -15.80 3.65 -44.18
C ALA A 8 -14.42 2.99 -44.08
N SER A 9 -13.80 2.65 -45.23
CA SER A 9 -12.42 2.18 -45.31
C SER A 9 -11.42 3.30 -45.00
N SER A 10 -11.52 4.48 -45.65
CA SER A 10 -10.56 5.57 -45.41
C SER A 10 -10.55 6.00 -43.94
N GLY A 11 -11.72 6.24 -43.33
CA GLY A 11 -11.80 6.62 -41.91
C GLY A 11 -11.20 5.58 -40.96
N ARG A 12 -11.21 4.29 -41.32
CA ARG A 12 -10.53 3.22 -40.57
C ARG A 12 -9.03 3.18 -40.78
N PHE A 13 -8.54 3.49 -41.98
CA PHE A 13 -7.11 3.65 -42.22
C PHE A 13 -6.56 4.88 -41.50
N ASP A 14 -7.30 6.00 -41.54
CA ASP A 14 -6.95 7.24 -40.84
C ASP A 14 -6.93 7.03 -39.31
N SER A 15 -7.91 6.30 -38.74
CA SER A 15 -7.89 5.98 -37.30
C SER A 15 -6.80 5.00 -36.88
N VAL A 16 -6.39 4.08 -37.77
CA VAL A 16 -5.25 3.18 -37.49
C VAL A 16 -3.92 3.94 -37.60
N LEU A 17 -3.82 4.90 -38.52
CA LEU A 17 -2.66 5.79 -38.63
C LEU A 17 -2.56 6.77 -37.46
N SER A 18 -3.68 7.30 -36.96
CA SER A 18 -3.68 8.14 -35.74
C SER A 18 -3.24 7.33 -34.53
N LEU A 19 -3.86 6.17 -34.28
CA LEU A 19 -3.48 5.26 -33.18
C LEU A 19 -2.00 4.85 -33.26
N ALA A 20 -1.48 4.60 -34.48
CA ALA A 20 -0.06 4.33 -34.67
C ALA A 20 0.82 5.55 -34.31
N SER A 21 0.45 6.77 -34.71
CA SER A 21 1.19 7.98 -34.35
C SER A 21 1.10 8.35 -32.86
N GLU A 22 -0.05 8.12 -32.22
CA GLU A 22 -0.28 8.34 -30.79
C GLU A 22 0.53 7.36 -29.93
N VAL A 23 0.63 6.10 -30.37
CA VAL A 23 1.50 5.11 -29.74
C VAL A 23 2.97 5.46 -29.97
N LEU A 24 3.35 5.91 -31.18
CA LEU A 24 4.73 6.29 -31.50
C LEU A 24 5.19 7.56 -30.76
N SER A 25 4.28 8.50 -30.45
CA SER A 25 4.59 9.65 -29.59
C SER A 25 4.62 9.28 -28.10
N ALA A 26 3.78 8.35 -27.66
CA ALA A 26 3.87 7.78 -26.30
C ALA A 26 5.23 7.13 -26.03
N TYR A 27 5.82 6.43 -27.01
CA TYR A 27 7.21 5.93 -26.98
C TYR A 27 8.30 7.03 -26.88
N GLY A 28 7.94 8.31 -26.85
CA GLY A 28 8.83 9.44 -26.58
C GLY A 28 8.55 10.18 -25.26
N LYS A 29 7.58 9.71 -24.47
CA LYS A 29 7.12 10.33 -23.20
C LYS A 29 7.24 9.39 -21.98
N ILE A 30 7.95 8.27 -22.11
CA ILE A 30 8.12 7.28 -21.04
C ILE A 30 9.59 7.17 -20.66
N ASP A 31 9.82 6.99 -19.37
CA ASP A 31 11.13 6.89 -18.74
C ASP A 31 11.78 5.50 -18.94
N MET A 32 11.81 5.05 -20.20
CA MET A 32 12.44 3.80 -20.62
C MET A 32 13.04 3.98 -22.00
N SER A 33 14.32 3.61 -22.15
CA SER A 33 14.93 3.55 -23.47
C SER A 33 14.19 2.56 -24.38
N ARG A 34 14.07 2.89 -25.67
CA ARG A 34 13.33 2.07 -26.65
C ARG A 34 13.90 0.66 -26.77
N GLU A 35 15.20 0.49 -26.51
CA GLU A 35 15.87 -0.81 -26.52
C GLU A 35 15.52 -1.63 -25.27
N ARG A 36 15.57 -1.03 -24.07
CA ARG A 36 15.13 -1.68 -22.81
C ARG A 36 13.66 -2.10 -22.93
N TYR A 37 12.79 -1.24 -23.47
CA TYR A 37 11.38 -1.56 -23.71
C TYR A 37 11.20 -2.78 -24.64
N MET A 38 11.88 -2.78 -25.80
CA MET A 38 11.74 -3.84 -26.80
C MET A 38 12.19 -5.21 -26.27
N LEU A 39 13.22 -5.23 -25.43
CA LEU A 39 13.76 -6.45 -24.82
C LEU A 39 12.94 -6.94 -23.62
N VAL A 40 12.46 -6.03 -22.76
CA VAL A 40 11.81 -6.38 -21.48
C VAL A 40 10.30 -6.59 -21.62
N ILE A 41 9.60 -5.84 -22.47
CA ILE A 41 8.12 -5.87 -22.55
C ILE A 41 7.63 -6.48 -23.87
N PHE A 42 8.12 -5.97 -25.01
CA PHE A 42 7.59 -6.39 -26.32
C PHE A 42 8.01 -7.82 -26.71
N LEU A 43 9.30 -8.17 -26.55
CA LEU A 43 9.79 -9.50 -26.92
C LEU A 43 9.18 -10.63 -26.07
N PRO A 44 9.07 -10.54 -24.73
CA PRO A 44 8.45 -11.60 -23.93
C PRO A 44 6.95 -11.78 -24.21
N THR A 45 6.19 -10.68 -24.39
CA THR A 45 4.76 -10.77 -24.75
C THR A 45 4.55 -11.39 -26.13
N PHE A 46 5.43 -11.13 -27.10
CA PHE A 46 5.43 -11.80 -28.40
C PHE A 46 5.77 -13.30 -28.29
N VAL A 47 6.73 -13.69 -27.44
CA VAL A 47 7.06 -15.10 -27.19
C VAL A 47 5.89 -15.83 -26.52
N VAL A 48 5.20 -15.20 -25.57
CA VAL A 48 3.96 -15.75 -24.95
C VAL A 48 2.88 -15.96 -26.01
N PHE A 49 2.64 -14.98 -26.90
CA PHE A 49 1.70 -15.14 -28.01
C PHE A 49 2.04 -16.35 -28.89
N LEU A 50 3.30 -16.49 -29.31
CA LEU A 50 3.75 -17.65 -30.09
C LEU A 50 3.54 -18.97 -29.32
N GLY A 51 3.79 -18.98 -28.01
CA GLY A 51 3.51 -20.08 -27.11
C GLY A 51 2.02 -20.47 -27.06
N THR A 52 1.10 -19.52 -27.04
CA THR A 52 -0.35 -19.82 -27.08
C THR A 52 -0.79 -20.44 -28.40
N ILE A 53 -0.22 -20.03 -29.54
CA ILE A 53 -0.46 -20.68 -30.83
C ILE A 53 0.00 -22.14 -30.79
N VAL A 54 1.21 -22.39 -30.27
CA VAL A 54 1.77 -23.74 -30.13
C VAL A 54 0.92 -24.60 -29.19
N ALA A 55 0.53 -24.08 -28.02
CA ALA A 55 -0.35 -24.78 -27.07
C ALA A 55 -1.71 -25.12 -27.70
N ALA A 56 -2.33 -24.18 -28.44
CA ALA A 56 -3.58 -24.41 -29.13
C ALA A 56 -3.48 -25.49 -30.23
N ILE A 57 -2.31 -25.65 -30.86
CA ILE A 57 -2.04 -26.73 -31.82
C ILE A 57 -1.93 -28.09 -31.11
N PHE A 58 -1.19 -28.16 -30.00
CA PHE A 58 -0.95 -29.42 -29.27
C PHE A 58 -2.13 -29.92 -28.42
N LEU A 59 -3.00 -29.04 -27.92
CA LEU A 59 -4.19 -29.39 -27.10
C LEU A 59 -5.34 -30.00 -27.94
N THR A 60 -5.06 -31.07 -28.68
CA THR A 60 -5.99 -31.72 -29.61
C THR A 60 -7.17 -32.44 -28.94
N THR A 61 -7.09 -32.70 -27.64
CA THR A 61 -8.16 -33.29 -26.82
C THR A 61 -9.30 -32.31 -26.53
N LEU A 62 -9.08 -31.00 -26.65
CA LEU A 62 -10.10 -29.99 -26.40
C LEU A 62 -10.95 -29.71 -27.66
N PRO A 63 -12.26 -29.44 -27.53
CA PRO A 63 -13.10 -29.03 -28.66
C PRO A 63 -12.55 -27.78 -29.36
N MET A 64 -12.77 -27.66 -30.67
CA MET A 64 -12.25 -26.53 -31.46
C MET A 64 -12.68 -25.16 -30.91
N MET A 65 -13.91 -25.04 -30.39
CA MET A 65 -14.43 -23.83 -29.74
C MET A 65 -13.67 -23.43 -28.46
N VAL A 66 -13.02 -24.38 -27.78
CA VAL A 66 -12.16 -24.11 -26.59
C VAL A 66 -10.72 -23.81 -27.01
N ARG A 67 -10.27 -24.30 -28.17
CA ARG A 67 -8.91 -24.07 -28.70
C ARG A 67 -8.76 -22.71 -29.39
N VAL A 68 -9.78 -22.19 -30.07
CA VAL A 68 -9.73 -20.90 -30.79
C VAL A 68 -9.51 -19.68 -29.88
N PRO A 69 -10.05 -19.60 -28.65
CA PRO A 69 -9.73 -18.53 -27.71
C PRO A 69 -8.26 -18.46 -27.27
N ILE A 70 -7.53 -19.59 -27.27
CA ILE A 70 -6.17 -19.64 -26.69
C ILE A 70 -5.19 -18.73 -27.46
N PRO A 71 -5.07 -18.78 -28.81
CA PRO A 71 -4.26 -17.82 -29.56
C PRO A 71 -4.79 -16.38 -29.52
N LEU A 72 -6.09 -16.18 -29.33
CA LEU A 72 -6.70 -14.85 -29.24
C LEU A 72 -6.32 -14.15 -27.92
N LEU A 73 -6.22 -14.91 -26.82
CA LEU A 73 -5.70 -14.40 -25.54
C LEU A 73 -4.21 -14.06 -25.63
N GLY A 74 -3.40 -14.89 -26.29
CA GLY A 74 -2.00 -14.55 -26.56
C GLY A 74 -1.84 -13.32 -27.46
N LEU A 75 -2.68 -13.19 -28.50
CA LEU A 75 -2.71 -12.03 -29.38
C LEU A 75 -3.06 -10.76 -28.59
N LEU A 76 -4.02 -10.84 -27.67
CA LEU A 76 -4.38 -9.74 -26.78
C LEU A 76 -3.20 -9.31 -25.89
N ILE A 77 -2.45 -10.26 -25.31
CA ILE A 77 -1.26 -10.00 -24.49
C ILE A 77 -0.15 -9.29 -25.30
N TRP A 78 0.11 -9.73 -26.53
CA TRP A 78 1.10 -9.07 -27.39
C TRP A 78 0.62 -7.69 -27.87
N VAL A 79 -0.66 -7.53 -28.19
CA VAL A 79 -1.23 -6.21 -28.55
C VAL A 79 -1.22 -5.25 -27.35
N SER A 80 -1.48 -5.71 -26.12
CA SER A 80 -1.27 -4.89 -24.93
C SER A 80 0.21 -4.55 -24.74
N GLY A 81 1.13 -5.47 -25.02
CA GLY A 81 2.59 -5.21 -25.03
C GLY A 81 3.07 -4.25 -26.14
N LEU A 82 2.23 -3.94 -27.14
CA LEU A 82 2.47 -2.89 -28.15
C LEU A 82 1.84 -1.55 -27.75
N LEU A 83 0.64 -1.58 -27.15
CA LEU A 83 -0.14 -0.41 -26.75
C LEU A 83 0.20 0.12 -25.35
N TYR A 84 0.93 -0.65 -24.54
CA TYR A 84 1.29 -0.32 -23.16
C TYR A 84 1.80 1.12 -22.97
N PRO A 85 2.60 1.74 -23.85
CA PRO A 85 3.02 3.13 -23.66
C PRO A 85 1.85 4.12 -23.60
N LYS A 86 0.88 3.96 -24.51
CA LYS A 86 -0.34 4.78 -24.49
C LYS A 86 -1.19 4.45 -23.27
N ILE A 87 -1.26 3.18 -22.86
CA ILE A 87 -2.01 2.75 -21.66
C ILE A 87 -1.40 3.36 -20.40
N TYR A 88 -0.08 3.28 -20.22
CA TYR A 88 0.66 3.86 -19.09
C TYR A 88 0.44 5.37 -18.98
N LEU A 89 0.62 6.12 -20.07
CA LEU A 89 0.36 7.57 -20.06
C LEU A 89 -1.12 7.90 -19.78
N THR A 90 -2.05 7.09 -20.27
CA THR A 90 -3.49 7.25 -19.95
C THR A 90 -3.75 6.96 -18.47
N GLN A 91 -3.10 5.96 -17.88
CA GLN A 91 -3.21 5.62 -16.46
C GLN A 91 -2.57 6.69 -15.56
N ARG A 92 -1.38 7.21 -15.90
CA ARG A 92 -0.75 8.34 -15.20
C ARG A 92 -1.66 9.58 -15.24
N ARG A 93 -2.27 9.87 -16.39
CA ARG A 93 -3.23 10.97 -16.53
C ARG A 93 -4.45 10.79 -15.62
N ILE A 94 -5.07 9.61 -15.64
CA ILE A 94 -6.23 9.30 -14.79
C ILE A 94 -5.85 9.36 -13.30
N ALA A 95 -4.67 8.88 -12.91
CA ALA A 95 -4.19 8.97 -11.53
C ALA A 95 -4.06 10.43 -11.05
N ILE A 96 -3.48 11.30 -11.88
CA ILE A 96 -3.42 12.76 -11.66
C ILE A 96 -4.83 13.34 -11.54
N GLU A 97 -5.70 13.10 -12.53
CA GLU A 97 -7.04 13.69 -12.62
C GLU A 97 -7.95 13.29 -11.44
N ASN A 98 -7.81 12.06 -10.92
CA ASN A 98 -8.54 11.60 -9.74
C ASN A 98 -8.14 12.35 -8.45
N GLN A 99 -6.84 12.61 -8.24
CA GLN A 99 -6.34 13.25 -7.01
C GLN A 99 -6.31 14.79 -7.08
N PHE A 100 -6.41 15.38 -8.28
CA PHE A 100 -6.22 16.81 -8.50
C PHE A 100 -7.10 17.70 -7.61
N HIS A 101 -8.36 17.31 -7.39
CA HIS A 101 -9.26 18.06 -6.51
C HIS A 101 -8.79 18.13 -5.04
N LEU A 102 -8.22 17.05 -4.49
CA LEU A 102 -7.69 17.01 -3.12
C LEU A 102 -6.38 17.78 -3.00
N VAL A 103 -5.51 17.65 -3.99
CA VAL A 103 -4.26 18.43 -4.07
C VAL A 103 -4.55 19.92 -4.15
N MET A 104 -5.56 20.32 -4.93
CA MET A 104 -5.99 21.72 -4.99
C MET A 104 -6.51 22.22 -3.64
N VAL A 105 -7.33 21.47 -2.90
CA VAL A 105 -7.73 21.90 -1.54
C VAL A 105 -6.51 22.04 -0.62
N HIS A 106 -5.58 21.08 -0.64
CA HIS A 106 -4.37 21.18 0.19
C HIS A 106 -3.50 22.38 -0.22
N MET A 107 -3.34 22.62 -1.52
CA MET A 107 -2.61 23.77 -2.05
C MET A 107 -3.26 25.10 -1.67
N THR A 108 -4.60 25.21 -1.74
CA THR A 108 -5.35 26.39 -1.28
C THR A 108 -5.20 26.58 0.23
N VAL A 109 -5.35 25.50 1.00
CA VAL A 109 -5.12 25.49 2.46
C VAL A 109 -3.72 26.02 2.79
N LEU A 110 -2.68 25.50 2.14
CA LEU A 110 -1.29 25.94 2.31
C LEU A 110 -1.07 27.39 1.86
N ALA A 111 -1.67 27.81 0.75
CA ALA A 111 -1.62 29.18 0.25
C ALA A 111 -2.23 30.21 1.22
N THR A 112 -3.30 29.85 1.95
CA THR A 112 -3.87 30.72 3.01
C THR A 112 -2.99 30.86 4.28
N THR A 113 -1.74 30.39 4.23
CA THR A 113 -0.77 30.45 5.33
C THR A 113 0.48 31.22 4.91
N ASN A 114 1.22 31.77 5.88
CA ASN A 114 2.40 32.60 5.61
C ASN A 114 3.67 31.75 5.36
N ILE A 115 3.58 30.73 4.49
CA ILE A 115 4.72 29.93 4.05
C ILE A 115 5.26 30.41 2.71
N ASP A 116 6.45 29.93 2.33
CA ASP A 116 7.04 30.25 1.04
C ASP A 116 6.32 29.55 -0.13
N ARG A 117 6.36 30.19 -1.31
CA ARG A 117 5.71 29.72 -2.54
C ARG A 117 6.28 28.39 -3.04
N VAL A 118 7.57 28.09 -2.80
CA VAL A 118 8.19 26.79 -3.13
C VAL A 118 7.83 25.73 -2.09
N GLU A 119 7.74 26.12 -0.81
CA GLU A 119 7.40 25.22 0.29
C GLU A 119 6.01 24.58 0.13
N VAL A 120 5.06 25.31 -0.48
CA VAL A 120 3.76 24.74 -0.91
C VAL A 120 3.98 23.49 -1.77
N PHE A 121 4.85 23.55 -2.78
CA PHE A 121 5.13 22.41 -3.66
C PHE A 121 5.88 21.29 -2.94
N ARG A 122 6.83 21.60 -2.05
CA ARG A 122 7.54 20.58 -1.24
C ARG A 122 6.57 19.77 -0.37
N ARG A 123 5.60 20.44 0.27
CA ARG A 123 4.57 19.78 1.10
C ARG A 123 3.63 18.89 0.29
N LEU A 124 3.35 19.24 -0.97
CA LEU A 124 2.53 18.43 -1.88
C LEU A 124 3.33 17.28 -2.54
N ALA A 125 4.65 17.45 -2.70
CA ALA A 125 5.56 16.42 -3.21
C ALA A 125 5.84 15.31 -2.17
N ALA A 126 5.92 15.66 -0.88
CA ALA A 126 6.15 14.72 0.22
C ALA A 126 4.92 13.87 0.62
N GLU A 127 3.78 14.03 -0.05
CA GLU A 127 2.51 13.39 0.30
C GLU A 127 2.24 12.19 -0.64
N ASP A 128 2.83 11.05 -0.29
CA ASP A 128 2.75 9.75 -1.02
C ASP A 128 1.35 9.41 -1.54
N GLU A 129 0.29 9.74 -0.78
CA GLU A 129 -1.08 9.35 -1.11
C GLU A 129 -1.64 10.05 -2.36
N TYR A 130 -1.01 11.14 -2.82
CA TYR A 130 -1.31 11.74 -4.13
C TYR A 130 -0.61 11.03 -5.30
N GLY A 131 0.37 10.16 -5.03
CA GLY A 131 1.06 9.32 -6.01
C GLY A 131 1.58 10.08 -7.22
N ALA A 132 1.04 9.76 -8.40
CA ALA A 132 1.44 10.38 -9.67
C ALA A 132 1.27 11.92 -9.72
N LEU A 133 0.52 12.53 -8.79
CA LEU A 133 0.45 13.99 -8.67
C LEU A 133 1.47 14.56 -7.67
N ALA A 134 1.83 13.84 -6.62
CA ALA A 134 3.00 14.18 -5.80
C ALA A 134 4.28 14.16 -6.64
N GLU A 135 4.42 13.16 -7.54
CA GLU A 135 5.52 13.11 -8.53
C GLU A 135 5.61 14.39 -9.37
N GLU A 136 4.50 14.90 -9.91
CA GLU A 136 4.53 16.12 -10.75
C GLU A 136 4.84 17.38 -9.92
N MET A 137 4.48 17.42 -8.63
CA MET A 137 4.89 18.50 -7.71
C MET A 137 6.37 18.40 -7.35
N GLY A 138 6.88 17.19 -7.09
CA GLY A 138 8.30 16.92 -6.91
C GLY A 138 9.11 17.38 -8.12
N GLN A 139 8.64 17.11 -9.33
CA GLN A 139 9.27 17.61 -10.57
C GLN A 139 9.25 19.14 -10.71
N ILE A 140 8.39 19.88 -10.00
CA ILE A 140 8.50 21.36 -9.87
C ILE A 140 9.60 21.70 -8.87
N VAL A 141 9.61 21.04 -7.71
CA VAL A 141 10.62 21.23 -6.66
C VAL A 141 12.04 20.97 -7.20
N THR A 142 12.28 19.86 -7.90
CA THR A 142 13.57 19.55 -8.54
C THR A 142 14.00 20.65 -9.53
N LEU A 143 13.06 21.23 -10.29
CA LEU A 143 13.38 22.32 -11.23
C LEU A 143 13.74 23.63 -10.51
N VAL A 144 13.14 23.89 -9.35
CA VAL A 144 13.47 25.07 -8.53
C VAL A 144 14.77 24.85 -7.75
N ASP A 145 14.84 23.79 -6.94
CA ASP A 145 15.94 23.59 -5.99
C ASP A 145 17.21 23.04 -6.67
N THR A 146 17.10 22.04 -7.57
CA THR A 146 18.28 21.44 -8.25
C THR A 146 18.72 22.24 -9.48
N TRP A 147 17.79 22.83 -10.23
CA TRP A 147 18.09 23.55 -11.48
C TRP A 147 18.04 25.08 -11.35
N ASN A 148 17.76 25.63 -10.16
CA ASN A 148 17.69 27.07 -9.86
C ASN A 148 16.80 27.85 -10.85
N GLN A 149 15.65 27.26 -11.23
CA GLN A 149 14.63 27.90 -12.06
C GLN A 149 13.62 28.65 -11.17
N SER A 150 13.06 29.75 -11.66
CA SER A 150 11.95 30.39 -10.95
C SER A 150 10.69 29.52 -11.04
N VAL A 151 9.81 29.63 -10.03
CA VAL A 151 8.62 28.78 -9.89
C VAL A 151 7.71 28.89 -11.12
N ASP A 152 7.57 30.08 -11.71
CA ASP A 152 6.80 30.33 -12.92
C ASP A 152 7.41 29.65 -14.16
N ASP A 153 8.74 29.65 -14.33
CA ASP A 153 9.40 28.96 -15.46
C ASP A 153 9.36 27.43 -15.28
N ALA A 154 9.49 26.94 -14.04
CA ALA A 154 9.33 25.53 -13.68
C ALA A 154 7.89 25.03 -13.97
N LEU A 155 6.87 25.79 -13.56
CA LEU A 155 5.46 25.53 -13.90
C LEU A 155 5.21 25.56 -15.40
N ARG A 156 5.71 26.60 -16.10
CA ARG A 156 5.65 26.72 -17.58
C ARG A 156 6.34 25.57 -18.30
N ARG A 157 7.32 24.92 -17.68
CA ARG A 157 7.94 23.70 -18.19
C ARG A 157 7.06 22.48 -17.93
N ARG A 158 6.65 22.20 -16.69
CA ARG A 158 5.80 21.04 -16.36
C ARG A 158 4.49 21.04 -17.15
N ALA A 159 3.86 22.21 -17.34
CA ALA A 159 2.64 22.37 -18.14
C ALA A 159 2.73 21.80 -19.58
N ARG A 160 3.93 21.76 -20.18
CA ARG A 160 4.16 21.24 -21.54
C ARG A 160 4.43 19.74 -21.57
N GLU A 161 4.85 19.18 -20.44
CA GLU A 161 5.32 17.80 -20.31
C GLU A 161 4.23 16.87 -19.75
N VAL A 162 3.49 17.36 -18.74
CA VAL A 162 2.41 16.69 -18.00
C VAL A 162 1.33 16.07 -18.93
N PRO A 163 0.76 14.90 -18.59
CA PRO A 163 -0.20 14.23 -19.48
C PRO A 163 -1.65 14.72 -19.33
N SER A 164 -1.98 15.51 -18.31
CA SER A 164 -3.33 15.99 -17.98
C SER A 164 -3.53 17.45 -18.40
N GLN A 165 -4.59 17.73 -19.17
CA GLN A 165 -4.88 19.08 -19.65
C GLN A 165 -5.36 20.02 -18.53
N PRO A 166 -6.28 19.62 -17.61
CA PRO A 166 -6.64 20.47 -16.47
C PRO A 166 -5.44 20.92 -15.62
N LEU A 167 -4.47 20.02 -15.38
CA LEU A 167 -3.27 20.36 -14.61
C LEU A 167 -2.29 21.24 -15.41
N ALA A 168 -2.15 21.01 -16.73
CA ALA A 168 -1.39 21.88 -17.61
C ALA A 168 -1.95 23.31 -17.63
N ASP A 169 -3.26 23.45 -17.83
CA ASP A 169 -3.94 24.75 -17.90
C ASP A 169 -3.86 25.48 -16.55
N PHE A 170 -3.94 24.76 -15.43
CA PHE A 170 -3.72 25.29 -14.08
C PHE A 170 -2.27 25.78 -13.90
N PHE A 171 -1.27 24.98 -14.27
CA PHE A 171 0.14 25.40 -14.19
C PHE A 171 0.44 26.62 -15.07
N GLU A 172 -0.19 26.76 -16.26
CA GLU A 172 -0.04 27.98 -17.07
C GLU A 172 -0.69 29.22 -16.44
N ARG A 173 -1.87 29.08 -15.79
CA ARG A 173 -2.52 30.17 -15.03
C ARG A 173 -1.70 30.58 -13.81
N LEU A 174 -1.34 29.61 -12.98
CA LEU A 174 -0.55 29.85 -11.76
C LEU A 174 0.80 30.51 -12.09
N ALA A 175 1.51 30.04 -13.12
CA ALA A 175 2.76 30.67 -13.55
C ALA A 175 2.57 32.14 -13.95
N PHE A 176 1.46 32.49 -14.61
CA PHE A 176 1.16 33.87 -14.98
C PHE A 176 0.86 34.75 -13.75
N THR A 177 0.07 34.27 -12.80
CA THR A 177 -0.20 34.96 -11.52
C THR A 177 1.07 35.15 -10.69
N LEU A 178 1.94 34.13 -10.62
CA LEU A 178 3.23 34.23 -9.93
C LEU A 178 4.18 35.22 -10.62
N GLU A 179 4.26 35.22 -11.96
CA GLU A 179 5.04 36.21 -12.75
C GLU A 179 4.49 37.65 -12.59
N ALA A 180 3.16 37.79 -12.48
CA ALA A 180 2.50 39.07 -12.24
C ALA A 180 2.75 39.65 -10.83
N GLY A 181 3.20 38.81 -9.89
CA GLY A 181 3.38 39.19 -8.49
C GLY A 181 2.06 39.29 -7.70
N GLU A 182 1.01 38.62 -8.17
CA GLU A 182 -0.25 38.46 -7.45
C GLU A 182 -0.07 37.55 -6.23
N GLU A 183 -0.97 37.63 -5.25
CA GLU A 183 -0.91 36.79 -4.05
C GLU A 183 -1.51 35.41 -4.31
N LEU A 184 -0.90 34.39 -3.69
CA LEU A 184 -1.22 32.99 -3.98
C LEU A 184 -2.56 32.56 -3.36
N ASP A 185 -2.97 33.14 -2.24
CA ASP A 185 -4.23 32.80 -1.57
C ASP A 185 -5.45 33.28 -2.36
N GLU A 186 -5.44 34.53 -2.85
CA GLU A 186 -6.53 35.09 -3.68
C GLU A 186 -6.71 34.27 -4.97
N PHE A 187 -5.63 33.94 -5.68
CA PHE A 187 -5.69 33.08 -6.87
C PHE A 187 -6.20 31.66 -6.56
N MET A 188 -5.66 31.01 -5.52
CA MET A 188 -6.04 29.62 -5.19
C MET A 188 -7.50 29.51 -4.72
N LEU A 189 -8.02 30.53 -4.03
CA LEU A 189 -9.43 30.59 -3.62
C LEU A 189 -10.38 30.77 -4.82
N ASP A 190 -10.04 31.63 -5.79
CA ASP A 190 -10.85 31.81 -7.01
C ASP A 190 -10.78 30.59 -7.95
N GLU A 191 -9.62 29.94 -8.07
CA GLU A 191 -9.39 28.74 -8.90
C GLU A 191 -10.07 27.48 -8.31
N GLN A 192 -10.28 27.43 -7.00
CA GLN A 192 -10.87 26.30 -6.27
C GLN A 192 -12.24 25.89 -6.83
N ASP A 193 -13.14 26.84 -7.07
CA ASP A 193 -14.50 26.60 -7.58
C ASP A 193 -14.45 25.96 -8.99
N PHE A 194 -13.56 26.44 -9.85
CA PHE A 194 -13.40 25.92 -11.20
C PHE A 194 -12.92 24.46 -11.21
N ILE A 195 -11.98 24.10 -10.33
CA ILE A 195 -11.51 22.71 -10.21
C ILE A 195 -12.61 21.80 -9.62
N ILE A 196 -13.38 22.27 -8.65
CA ILE A 196 -14.52 21.51 -8.10
C ILE A 196 -15.58 21.25 -9.18
N GLU A 197 -15.95 22.26 -9.98
CA GLU A 197 -16.94 22.12 -11.06
C GLU A 197 -16.43 21.18 -12.17
N ASN A 198 -15.15 21.27 -12.53
CA ASN A 198 -14.52 20.34 -13.48
C ASN A 198 -14.49 18.89 -12.96
N TYR A 199 -14.07 18.67 -11.71
CA TYR A 199 -14.09 17.33 -11.08
C TYR A 199 -15.52 16.75 -11.00
N THR A 200 -16.48 17.58 -10.60
CA THR A 200 -17.91 17.23 -10.58
C THR A 200 -18.40 16.82 -11.96
N THR A 201 -18.04 17.57 -13.01
CA THR A 201 -18.42 17.29 -14.40
C THR A 201 -17.86 15.95 -14.88
N ILE A 202 -16.58 15.66 -14.62
CA ILE A 202 -15.93 14.38 -14.99
C ILE A 202 -16.56 13.21 -14.25
N TYR A 203 -16.76 13.33 -12.93
CA TYR A 203 -17.36 12.27 -12.10
C TYR A 203 -18.81 12.00 -12.53
N GLU A 204 -19.58 13.02 -12.89
CA GLU A 204 -20.92 12.83 -13.45
C GLU A 204 -20.90 12.20 -14.84
N GLU A 205 -19.94 12.53 -15.72
CA GLU A 205 -19.78 11.86 -17.02
C GLU A 205 -19.50 10.36 -16.83
N ASP A 206 -18.60 9.98 -15.91
CA ASP A 206 -18.32 8.57 -15.58
C ASP A 206 -19.55 7.84 -15.02
N LEU A 207 -20.37 8.48 -14.16
CA LEU A 207 -21.63 7.89 -13.70
C LEU A 207 -22.65 7.70 -14.85
N ASN A 208 -22.78 8.67 -15.75
CA ASN A 208 -23.66 8.55 -16.91
C ASN A 208 -23.14 7.46 -17.89
N ASN A 209 -21.82 7.29 -18.01
CA ASN A 209 -21.21 6.21 -18.77
C ASN A 209 -21.50 4.83 -18.14
N LEU A 210 -21.60 4.72 -16.80
CA LEU A 210 -22.05 3.49 -16.14
C LEU A 210 -23.52 3.15 -16.44
N GLU A 211 -24.43 4.14 -16.52
CA GLU A 211 -25.83 3.92 -16.95
C GLU A 211 -25.89 3.33 -18.38
N VAL A 212 -25.11 3.88 -19.31
CA VAL A 212 -25.02 3.35 -20.68
C VAL A 212 -24.44 1.92 -20.69
N MET A 213 -23.47 1.61 -19.83
CA MET A 213 -22.95 0.25 -19.69
C MET A 213 -23.97 -0.72 -19.07
N GLU A 214 -24.83 -0.27 -18.15
CA GLU A 214 -25.95 -1.06 -17.63
C GLU A 214 -26.91 -1.46 -18.76
N ASP A 215 -27.35 -0.51 -19.57
CA ASP A 215 -28.32 -0.74 -20.65
C ASP A 215 -27.75 -1.73 -21.71
N LEU A 216 -26.44 -1.62 -22.00
CA LEU A 216 -25.69 -2.58 -22.80
C LEU A 216 -25.62 -3.98 -22.16
N TYR A 217 -25.45 -4.08 -20.84
CA TYR A 217 -25.48 -5.35 -20.11
C TYR A 217 -26.86 -6.02 -20.19
N ILE A 218 -27.92 -5.27 -19.91
CA ILE A 218 -29.31 -5.72 -20.04
C ILE A 218 -29.53 -6.26 -21.46
N SER A 219 -29.12 -5.47 -22.46
CA SER A 219 -29.09 -5.84 -23.89
C SER A 219 -28.50 -7.23 -24.13
N MET A 220 -27.27 -7.39 -23.66
CA MET A 220 -26.35 -8.47 -23.96
C MET A 220 -26.68 -9.77 -23.21
N ILE A 221 -27.03 -9.69 -21.92
CA ILE A 221 -27.42 -10.85 -21.11
C ILE A 221 -28.79 -11.38 -21.53
N LEU A 222 -29.75 -10.52 -21.86
CA LEU A 222 -31.05 -10.95 -22.37
C LEU A 222 -30.88 -11.73 -23.69
N SER A 223 -30.05 -11.22 -24.60
CA SER A 223 -29.69 -11.89 -25.86
C SER A 223 -29.05 -13.25 -25.63
N MET A 224 -28.04 -13.34 -24.74
CA MET A 224 -27.40 -14.62 -24.42
C MET A 224 -28.33 -15.60 -23.68
N THR A 225 -29.27 -15.12 -22.87
CA THR A 225 -30.29 -15.94 -22.22
C THR A 225 -31.20 -16.62 -23.25
N PHE A 226 -31.67 -15.87 -24.25
CA PHE A 226 -32.39 -16.46 -25.39
C PHE A 226 -31.50 -17.41 -26.20
N GLY A 227 -30.25 -17.04 -26.47
CA GLY A 227 -29.27 -17.88 -27.15
C GLY A 227 -29.02 -19.21 -26.44
N LEU A 228 -29.03 -19.21 -25.10
CA LEU A 228 -28.87 -20.40 -24.26
C LEU A 228 -30.10 -21.33 -24.33
N VAL A 229 -31.32 -20.77 -24.35
CA VAL A 229 -32.55 -21.56 -24.62
C VAL A 229 -32.51 -22.17 -26.03
N PHE A 230 -32.06 -21.43 -27.05
CA PHE A 230 -31.87 -21.97 -28.39
C PHE A 230 -30.78 -23.06 -28.45
N ALA A 231 -29.67 -22.89 -27.71
CA ALA A 231 -28.60 -23.89 -27.61
C ALA A 231 -29.03 -25.19 -26.94
N ILE A 232 -30.14 -25.18 -26.18
CA ILE A 232 -30.78 -26.37 -25.61
C ILE A 232 -31.78 -27.01 -26.59
N VAL A 233 -32.63 -26.21 -27.25
CA VAL A 233 -33.71 -26.71 -28.12
C VAL A 233 -33.20 -27.15 -29.51
N LEU A 234 -32.26 -26.42 -30.11
CA LEU A 234 -31.77 -26.69 -31.46
C LEU A 234 -31.09 -28.08 -31.61
N PRO A 235 -30.31 -28.60 -30.65
CA PRO A 235 -29.82 -29.99 -30.62
C PRO A 235 -30.91 -31.04 -30.87
N ILE A 236 -32.07 -30.91 -30.22
CA ILE A 236 -33.18 -31.88 -30.32
C ILE A 236 -33.72 -31.93 -31.75
N LEU A 237 -33.73 -30.80 -32.45
CA LEU A 237 -34.22 -30.66 -33.83
C LEU A 237 -33.16 -31.03 -34.89
N THR A 238 -31.88 -30.97 -34.54
CA THR A 238 -30.76 -31.11 -35.50
C THR A 238 -29.93 -32.39 -35.32
N GLY A 239 -30.05 -33.08 -34.19
CA GLY A 239 -29.23 -34.25 -33.85
C GLY A 239 -27.79 -33.90 -33.42
N VAL A 240 -27.47 -32.61 -33.21
CA VAL A 240 -26.20 -32.17 -32.62
C VAL A 240 -26.17 -32.56 -31.14
N ASN A 241 -25.00 -32.85 -30.58
CA ASN A 241 -24.86 -33.14 -29.15
C ASN A 241 -25.15 -31.86 -28.31
N PRO A 242 -26.16 -31.85 -27.42
CA PRO A 242 -26.54 -30.67 -26.64
C PRO A 242 -25.44 -30.20 -25.67
N THR A 243 -24.56 -31.09 -25.21
CA THR A 243 -23.42 -30.69 -24.36
C THR A 243 -22.50 -29.72 -25.10
N ILE A 244 -22.32 -29.88 -26.43
CA ILE A 244 -21.45 -29.03 -27.23
C ILE A 244 -22.06 -27.63 -27.36
N THR A 245 -23.33 -27.52 -27.76
CA THR A 245 -24.01 -26.22 -27.93
C THR A 245 -24.17 -25.46 -26.61
N VAL A 246 -24.55 -26.16 -25.54
CA VAL A 246 -24.67 -25.55 -24.20
C VAL A 246 -23.29 -25.11 -23.68
N SER A 247 -22.24 -25.93 -23.83
CA SER A 247 -20.88 -25.52 -23.45
C SER A 247 -20.40 -24.29 -24.24
N ALA A 248 -20.71 -24.21 -25.54
CA ALA A 248 -20.32 -23.09 -26.39
C ALA A 248 -20.97 -21.76 -25.94
N VAL A 249 -22.27 -21.78 -25.61
CA VAL A 249 -22.95 -20.57 -25.10
C VAL A 249 -22.52 -20.23 -23.68
N ILE A 250 -22.22 -21.21 -22.81
CA ILE A 250 -21.65 -20.93 -21.48
C ILE A 250 -20.25 -20.33 -21.60
N SER A 251 -19.39 -20.81 -22.50
CA SER A 251 -18.08 -20.21 -22.76
C SER A 251 -18.19 -18.79 -23.33
N LEU A 252 -19.13 -18.54 -24.25
CA LEU A 252 -19.42 -17.19 -24.75
C LEU A 252 -19.92 -16.27 -23.62
N PHE A 253 -20.82 -16.76 -22.76
CA PHE A 253 -21.33 -16.02 -21.61
C PHE A 253 -20.21 -15.65 -20.64
N MET A 254 -19.32 -16.58 -20.31
CA MET A 254 -18.15 -16.30 -19.45
C MET A 254 -17.19 -15.27 -20.06
N LEU A 255 -16.89 -15.39 -21.36
CA LEU A 255 -16.05 -14.42 -22.08
C LEU A 255 -16.68 -13.01 -22.05
N VAL A 256 -17.99 -12.93 -22.28
CA VAL A 256 -18.74 -11.67 -22.28
C VAL A 256 -18.85 -11.06 -20.87
N GLN A 257 -19.09 -11.86 -19.84
CA GLN A 257 -19.08 -11.40 -18.44
C GLN A 257 -17.71 -10.84 -18.04
N PHE A 258 -16.62 -11.50 -18.45
CA PHE A 258 -15.26 -11.01 -18.19
C PHE A 258 -14.97 -9.70 -18.94
N GLY A 259 -15.35 -9.62 -20.22
CA GLY A 259 -15.23 -8.38 -20.99
C GLY A 259 -16.04 -7.22 -20.40
N PHE A 260 -17.24 -7.50 -19.89
CA PHE A 260 -18.09 -6.52 -19.23
C PHE A 260 -17.50 -6.04 -17.89
N TYR A 261 -17.04 -6.96 -17.03
CA TYR A 261 -16.33 -6.62 -15.80
C TYR A 261 -15.09 -5.75 -16.07
N TYR A 262 -14.33 -6.08 -17.12
CA TYR A 262 -13.19 -5.29 -17.55
C TYR A 262 -13.61 -3.86 -17.94
N VAL A 263 -14.66 -3.67 -18.75
CA VAL A 263 -15.10 -2.33 -19.14
C VAL A 263 -15.63 -1.54 -17.94
N ILE A 264 -16.49 -2.11 -17.08
CA ILE A 264 -16.94 -1.43 -15.84
C ILE A 264 -15.74 -0.99 -15.01
N ARG A 265 -14.71 -1.84 -14.83
CA ARG A 265 -13.53 -1.50 -14.03
C ARG A 265 -12.66 -0.37 -14.63
N ASN A 266 -12.83 -0.05 -15.91
CA ASN A 266 -12.15 1.08 -16.58
C ASN A 266 -13.04 2.32 -16.74
N VAL A 267 -14.34 2.25 -16.40
CA VAL A 267 -15.33 3.35 -16.50
C VAL A 267 -15.83 3.81 -15.13
N ALA A 268 -15.78 2.96 -14.10
CA ALA A 268 -16.19 3.35 -12.76
C ALA A 268 -15.18 4.31 -12.12
N PRO A 269 -15.63 5.45 -11.55
CA PRO A 269 -14.73 6.46 -11.00
C PRO A 269 -13.97 5.92 -9.78
N TYR A 270 -12.70 6.31 -9.67
CA TYR A 270 -11.83 5.96 -8.54
C TYR A 270 -12.09 6.89 -7.36
N ASP A 271 -12.69 6.34 -6.32
CA ASP A 271 -13.17 7.08 -5.16
C ASP A 271 -13.10 6.14 -3.94
N PRO A 272 -12.01 6.23 -3.14
CA PRO A 272 -11.74 5.32 -2.02
C PRO A 272 -12.48 5.74 -0.75
N VAL A 273 -13.31 4.84 -0.22
CA VAL A 273 -14.10 5.08 1.00
C VAL A 273 -13.26 4.87 2.27
N TRP A 274 -12.45 3.80 2.29
CA TRP A 274 -11.71 3.35 3.46
C TRP A 274 -10.30 3.97 3.52
N TYR A 275 -9.90 4.46 4.70
CA TYR A 275 -8.51 4.79 4.99
C TYR A 275 -7.73 3.51 5.39
N PHE A 276 -6.56 3.31 4.78
CA PHE A 276 -5.66 2.20 5.05
C PHE A 276 -4.29 2.75 5.49
N PRO A 277 -4.04 2.93 6.80
CA PRO A 277 -2.76 3.46 7.27
C PRO A 277 -1.59 2.53 6.97
N LYS A 278 -0.39 3.11 6.73
CA LYS A 278 0.89 2.40 6.85
C LYS A 278 0.95 1.67 8.21
N PRO A 279 1.60 0.48 8.32
CA PRO A 279 1.17 -0.60 9.23
C PRO A 279 1.39 -0.38 10.74
N ARG A 280 0.64 0.53 11.36
CA ARG A 280 0.40 0.56 12.81
C ARG A 280 -0.77 -0.35 13.19
N PHE A 281 -0.67 -1.03 14.33
CA PHE A 281 -1.45 -2.23 14.72
C PHE A 281 -2.96 -2.01 15.01
N ILE A 282 -3.76 -1.61 14.02
CA ILE A 282 -5.23 -1.62 14.12
C ILE A 282 -5.80 -2.95 13.60
N GLN A 283 -5.78 -3.96 14.47
CA GLN A 283 -6.65 -5.13 14.28
C GLN A 283 -8.10 -4.71 14.49
N ASP A 284 -8.80 -4.42 13.41
CA ASP A 284 -10.25 -4.19 13.41
C ASP A 284 -10.99 -5.50 13.70
N LYS A 285 -11.16 -5.82 15.00
CA LYS A 285 -11.49 -7.17 15.46
C LYS A 285 -12.83 -7.69 14.93
N GLU A 286 -13.81 -6.81 14.73
CA GLU A 286 -15.11 -7.20 14.16
C GLU A 286 -14.96 -7.67 12.70
N LEU A 287 -14.16 -6.95 11.90
CA LEU A 287 -13.84 -7.31 10.51
C LEU A 287 -13.02 -8.61 10.43
N TRP A 288 -11.97 -8.75 11.24
CA TRP A 288 -11.16 -9.99 11.28
C TRP A 288 -11.95 -11.21 11.76
N ILE A 289 -12.87 -11.04 12.73
CA ILE A 289 -13.79 -12.10 13.14
C ILE A 289 -14.78 -12.44 12.00
N ALA A 290 -15.28 -11.45 11.25
CA ALA A 290 -16.17 -11.69 10.11
C ALA A 290 -15.47 -12.39 8.93
N ILE A 291 -14.21 -12.07 8.66
CA ILE A 291 -13.37 -12.76 7.66
C ILE A 291 -13.07 -14.19 8.13
N ALA A 292 -12.63 -14.36 9.37
CA ALA A 292 -12.30 -15.68 9.93
C ALA A 292 -13.53 -16.60 10.00
N THR A 293 -14.69 -16.11 10.47
CA THR A 293 -15.92 -16.92 10.55
C THR A 293 -16.46 -17.30 9.18
N GLY A 294 -16.43 -16.39 8.20
CA GLY A 294 -16.79 -16.70 6.82
C GLY A 294 -15.84 -17.71 6.17
N GLY A 295 -14.53 -17.48 6.26
CA GLY A 295 -13.50 -18.35 5.68
C GLY A 295 -13.44 -19.74 6.32
N ILE A 296 -13.34 -19.82 7.65
CA ILE A 296 -13.34 -21.10 8.39
C ILE A 296 -14.67 -21.82 8.21
N GLY A 297 -15.80 -21.10 8.23
CA GLY A 297 -17.12 -21.67 7.94
C GLY A 297 -17.17 -22.31 6.54
N SER A 298 -16.67 -21.61 5.53
CA SER A 298 -16.60 -22.11 4.14
C SER A 298 -15.71 -23.36 4.03
N ILE A 299 -14.53 -23.35 4.64
CA ILE A 299 -13.60 -24.49 4.67
C ILE A 299 -14.21 -25.70 5.38
N LEU A 300 -14.82 -25.50 6.55
CA LEU A 300 -15.45 -26.58 7.32
C LEU A 300 -16.64 -27.20 6.58
N ILE A 301 -17.48 -26.40 5.92
CA ILE A 301 -18.59 -26.91 5.10
C ILE A 301 -18.04 -27.65 3.86
N THR A 302 -17.01 -27.12 3.19
CA THR A 302 -16.34 -27.78 2.06
C THR A 302 -15.79 -29.15 2.49
N LEU A 303 -15.09 -29.22 3.61
CA LEU A 303 -14.52 -30.45 4.16
C LEU A 303 -15.61 -31.47 4.54
N PHE A 304 -16.68 -31.02 5.21
CA PHE A 304 -17.82 -31.86 5.56
C PHE A 304 -18.51 -32.47 4.33
N MET A 305 -18.71 -31.67 3.28
CA MET A 305 -19.28 -32.15 2.01
C MET A 305 -18.34 -33.10 1.28
N GLY A 306 -17.04 -32.78 1.21
CA GLY A 306 -16.03 -33.62 0.57
C GLY A 306 -15.86 -34.98 1.24
N LEU A 307 -15.80 -35.03 2.58
CA LEU A 307 -15.76 -36.28 3.35
C LEU A 307 -17.02 -37.12 3.10
N GLY A 308 -18.20 -36.50 3.12
CA GLY A 308 -19.46 -37.18 2.80
C GLY A 308 -19.55 -37.70 1.36
N PHE A 309 -19.03 -36.95 0.39
CA PHE A 309 -18.92 -37.39 -1.01
C PHE A 309 -17.97 -38.60 -1.16
N LEU A 310 -16.93 -38.68 -0.33
CA LEU A 310 -16.05 -39.85 -0.20
C LEU A 310 -16.66 -41.00 0.63
N GLY A 311 -17.92 -40.89 1.07
CA GLY A 311 -18.62 -41.88 1.89
C GLY A 311 -18.25 -41.88 3.38
N ILE A 312 -17.47 -40.89 3.84
CA ILE A 312 -17.01 -40.74 5.21
C ILE A 312 -17.96 -39.81 5.97
N GLY A 313 -19.06 -40.38 6.47
CA GLY A 313 -20.11 -39.66 7.21
C GLY A 313 -21.33 -39.28 6.34
N PRO A 314 -22.29 -38.52 6.89
CA PRO A 314 -23.56 -38.27 6.23
C PRO A 314 -23.47 -37.34 5.01
N GLY A 315 -22.52 -36.39 5.01
CA GLY A 315 -22.38 -35.42 3.92
C GLY A 315 -23.64 -34.58 3.66
N LEU A 316 -23.73 -34.07 2.43
CA LEU A 316 -24.86 -33.23 2.03
C LEU A 316 -26.15 -34.03 1.85
N SER A 317 -26.09 -35.26 1.34
CA SER A 317 -27.24 -36.16 1.16
C SER A 317 -27.82 -36.67 2.48
N GLY A 318 -26.98 -36.95 3.49
CA GLY A 318 -27.43 -37.35 4.83
C GLY A 318 -27.98 -36.19 5.66
N VAL A 319 -27.56 -34.95 5.40
CA VAL A 319 -28.18 -33.75 6.00
C VAL A 319 -29.49 -33.39 5.30
N LEU A 320 -29.51 -33.42 3.96
CA LEU A 320 -30.70 -33.22 3.15
C LEU A 320 -31.46 -34.54 2.92
N PHE A 321 -31.69 -35.31 3.99
CA PHE A 321 -32.28 -36.67 3.97
C PHE A 321 -33.68 -36.77 3.32
N PHE A 322 -34.32 -35.63 3.03
CA PHE A 322 -35.60 -35.50 2.34
C PHE A 322 -35.46 -35.32 0.82
N ILE A 323 -34.23 -35.24 0.29
CA ILE A 323 -33.88 -35.18 -1.13
C ILE A 323 -33.02 -36.41 -1.46
N ASN A 324 -33.55 -37.36 -2.22
CA ASN A 324 -32.84 -38.62 -2.52
C ASN A 324 -31.54 -38.38 -3.31
N ASP A 325 -31.57 -37.45 -4.27
CA ASP A 325 -30.45 -37.09 -5.13
C ASP A 325 -30.20 -35.59 -5.04
N VAL A 326 -29.15 -35.17 -4.32
CA VAL A 326 -28.82 -33.74 -4.16
C VAL A 326 -28.08 -33.22 -5.40
N PRO A 327 -28.58 -32.18 -6.10
CA PRO A 327 -27.93 -31.65 -7.29
C PRO A 327 -26.50 -31.18 -7.07
N MET A 328 -25.59 -31.51 -7.99
CA MET A 328 -24.16 -31.14 -7.91
C MET A 328 -23.89 -29.63 -7.71
N GLY A 329 -24.78 -28.76 -8.21
CA GLY A 329 -24.67 -27.32 -7.99
C GLY A 329 -24.74 -26.90 -6.51
N LEU A 330 -25.45 -27.64 -5.66
CA LEU A 330 -25.54 -27.33 -4.23
C LEU A 330 -24.25 -27.65 -3.47
N TYR A 331 -23.45 -28.62 -3.94
CA TYR A 331 -22.12 -28.89 -3.40
C TYR A 331 -21.11 -27.75 -3.66
N ILE A 332 -21.39 -26.88 -4.65
CA ILE A 332 -20.58 -25.68 -4.94
C ILE A 332 -21.18 -24.45 -4.24
N ALA A 333 -22.50 -24.28 -4.29
CA ALA A 333 -23.17 -23.10 -3.75
C ALA A 333 -23.16 -23.02 -2.22
N ILE A 334 -23.43 -24.13 -1.52
CA ILE A 334 -23.63 -24.09 -0.06
C ILE A 334 -22.32 -23.77 0.70
N PRO A 335 -21.14 -24.31 0.35
CA PRO A 335 -19.90 -23.91 1.00
C PRO A 335 -19.51 -22.43 0.84
N VAL A 336 -20.06 -21.72 -0.15
CA VAL A 336 -19.83 -20.28 -0.34
C VAL A 336 -20.71 -19.42 0.59
N THR A 337 -21.85 -19.94 1.06
CA THR A 337 -22.83 -19.16 1.84
C THR A 337 -22.31 -18.53 3.16
N PRO A 338 -21.32 -19.08 3.89
CA PRO A 338 -20.74 -18.40 5.06
C PRO A 338 -20.09 -17.05 4.74
N LEU A 339 -19.58 -16.84 3.52
CA LEU A 339 -18.96 -15.56 3.10
C LEU A 339 -19.98 -14.41 3.02
N ILE A 340 -21.28 -14.71 3.02
CA ILE A 340 -22.35 -13.70 3.13
C ILE A 340 -22.23 -12.97 4.49
N VAL A 341 -21.78 -13.64 5.55
CA VAL A 341 -21.53 -12.99 6.86
C VAL A 341 -20.45 -11.91 6.73
N THR A 342 -19.34 -12.25 6.07
CA THR A 342 -18.24 -11.30 5.81
C THR A 342 -18.72 -10.10 5.00
N GLY A 343 -19.45 -10.32 3.91
CA GLY A 343 -19.99 -9.25 3.06
C GLY A 343 -21.02 -8.36 3.77
N LEU A 344 -21.87 -8.93 4.64
CA LEU A 344 -22.83 -8.15 5.44
C LEU A 344 -22.15 -7.29 6.50
N VAL A 345 -21.07 -7.78 7.15
CA VAL A 345 -20.30 -6.98 8.11
C VAL A 345 -19.51 -5.88 7.41
N MET A 346 -18.84 -6.18 6.30
CA MET A 346 -18.13 -5.18 5.49
C MET A 346 -19.06 -4.04 5.05
N ARG A 347 -20.22 -4.37 4.49
CA ARG A 347 -21.23 -3.36 4.08
C ARG A 347 -21.80 -2.56 5.25
N HIS A 348 -21.84 -3.14 6.47
CA HIS A 348 -22.27 -2.42 7.65
C HIS A 348 -21.20 -1.46 8.17
N GLU A 349 -19.92 -1.84 8.18
CA GLU A 349 -18.82 -0.92 8.47
C GLU A 349 -18.73 0.21 7.44
N GLU A 350 -18.83 -0.11 6.15
CA GLU A 350 -18.82 0.86 5.06
C GLU A 350 -19.94 1.92 5.20
N GLN A 351 -21.16 1.50 5.59
CA GLN A 351 -22.22 2.46 5.92
C GLN A 351 -21.89 3.31 7.15
N LYS A 352 -21.21 2.77 8.18
CA LYS A 352 -20.72 3.60 9.32
C LYS A 352 -19.66 4.61 8.91
N ILE A 353 -18.96 4.40 7.79
CA ILE A 353 -18.01 5.38 7.23
C ILE A 353 -18.80 6.52 6.56
N HIS A 354 -19.75 6.19 5.68
CA HIS A 354 -20.65 7.19 5.09
C HIS A 354 -21.44 8.00 6.15
N ASP A 355 -21.96 7.34 7.19
CA ASP A 355 -22.66 7.99 8.32
C ASP A 355 -21.76 8.99 9.10
N ARG A 356 -20.43 8.93 8.92
CA ARG A 356 -19.46 9.90 9.45
C ARG A 356 -19.11 10.97 8.43
N ASP A 357 -18.89 10.58 7.17
CA ASP A 357 -18.62 11.49 6.05
C ASP A 357 -19.69 12.58 5.95
N ASP A 358 -20.97 12.21 6.05
CA ASP A 358 -22.14 13.12 6.05
C ASP A 358 -22.10 14.15 7.20
N GLN A 359 -21.41 13.84 8.30
CA GLN A 359 -21.40 14.65 9.52
C GLN A 359 -20.13 15.52 9.64
N TYR A 360 -19.05 15.14 8.97
CA TYR A 360 -17.76 15.83 9.06
C TYR A 360 -17.80 17.31 8.62
N PRO A 361 -18.45 17.72 7.50
CA PRO A 361 -18.57 19.13 7.12
C PRO A 361 -19.16 20.00 8.24
N ASN A 362 -20.21 19.51 8.90
CA ASN A 362 -20.88 20.24 9.97
C ASN A 362 -20.04 20.31 11.25
N PHE A 363 -19.19 19.31 11.50
CA PHE A 363 -18.19 19.33 12.58
C PHE A 363 -17.06 20.31 12.30
N ILE A 364 -16.34 20.16 11.19
CA ILE A 364 -15.11 20.92 10.91
C ILE A 364 -15.38 22.42 10.75
N ARG A 365 -16.50 22.79 10.11
CA ARG A 365 -16.98 24.17 10.05
C ARG A 365 -17.41 24.72 11.40
N SER A 366 -18.09 23.90 12.23
CA SER A 366 -18.43 24.29 13.61
C SER A 366 -17.19 24.52 14.47
N LEU A 367 -16.12 23.77 14.23
CA LEU A 367 -14.83 23.90 14.91
C LEU A 367 -14.14 25.20 14.48
N GLY A 368 -13.91 25.40 13.18
CA GLY A 368 -13.29 26.59 12.63
C GLY A 368 -14.00 27.89 13.06
N THR A 369 -15.33 27.91 12.93
CA THR A 369 -16.16 29.06 13.39
C THR A 369 -15.97 29.34 14.88
N ALA A 370 -15.92 28.30 15.71
CA ALA A 370 -15.84 28.45 17.16
C ALA A 370 -14.42 28.76 17.66
N GLU A 371 -13.37 28.27 17.01
CA GLU A 371 -11.98 28.66 17.27
C GLU A 371 -11.75 30.14 16.94
N THR A 372 -12.14 30.60 15.74
CA THR A 372 -12.02 32.01 15.36
C THR A 372 -12.87 32.92 16.26
N ALA A 373 -14.09 32.53 16.62
CA ALA A 373 -14.97 33.35 17.47
C ALA A 373 -14.56 33.40 18.95
N GLN A 374 -13.90 32.36 19.48
CA GLN A 374 -13.46 32.30 20.89
C GLN A 374 -11.99 32.70 21.10
N GLN A 375 -11.18 32.74 20.03
CA GLN A 375 -9.72 32.92 20.09
C GLN A 375 -9.04 31.89 21.02
N ALA A 376 -9.59 30.67 21.06
CA ALA A 376 -9.22 29.60 21.96
C ALA A 376 -8.63 28.40 21.20
N THR A 377 -8.03 27.44 21.91
CA THR A 377 -7.48 26.25 21.26
C THR A 377 -8.57 25.27 20.86
N THR A 378 -8.25 24.38 19.92
CA THR A 378 -9.09 23.24 19.53
C THR A 378 -9.59 22.44 20.74
N GLY A 379 -8.76 22.25 21.77
CA GLY A 379 -9.15 21.55 23.00
C GLY A 379 -10.23 22.27 23.80
N ASP A 380 -10.11 23.59 23.94
CA ASP A 380 -11.09 24.44 24.64
C ASP A 380 -12.42 24.48 23.90
N VAL A 381 -12.37 24.68 22.58
CA VAL A 381 -13.56 24.72 21.73
C VAL A 381 -14.30 23.38 21.74
N LEU A 382 -13.56 22.27 21.70
CA LEU A 382 -14.11 20.92 21.79
C LEU A 382 -14.79 20.64 23.14
N GLU A 383 -14.51 21.36 24.23
CA GLU A 383 -15.35 21.27 25.44
C GLU A 383 -16.79 21.69 25.14
N THR A 384 -17.01 22.70 24.31
CA THR A 384 -18.37 23.12 23.93
C THR A 384 -18.98 22.26 22.83
N LEU A 385 -18.17 21.84 21.85
CA LEU A 385 -18.66 21.06 20.70
C LEU A 385 -18.94 19.60 21.03
N LYS A 386 -18.25 18.99 22.01
CA LYS A 386 -18.51 17.60 22.42
C LYS A 386 -19.96 17.37 22.84
N GLU A 387 -20.68 18.38 23.34
CA GLU A 387 -22.09 18.22 23.76
C GLU A 387 -23.12 18.54 22.67
N LYS A 388 -22.68 18.92 21.45
CA LYS A 388 -23.52 18.84 20.25
C LYS A 388 -23.59 17.40 19.75
N ASP A 389 -24.61 17.10 18.95
CA ASP A 389 -24.70 15.83 18.24
C ASP A 389 -24.22 15.99 16.78
N PHE A 390 -23.25 15.17 16.42
CA PHE A 390 -22.71 14.96 15.07
C PHE A 390 -22.85 13.49 14.64
N GLY A 391 -23.92 12.82 15.10
CA GLY A 391 -24.27 11.45 14.70
C GLY A 391 -23.16 10.45 14.98
N ALA A 392 -22.69 9.77 13.92
CA ALA A 392 -21.65 8.74 14.03
C ALA A 392 -20.26 9.29 14.43
N LEU A 393 -20.03 10.61 14.31
CA LEU A 393 -18.81 11.28 14.78
C LEU A 393 -18.86 11.72 16.25
N THR A 394 -20.03 11.75 16.90
CA THR A 394 -20.14 12.14 18.32
C THR A 394 -19.21 11.31 19.24
N PRO A 395 -19.04 9.98 19.08
CA PRO A 395 -18.11 9.21 19.91
C PRO A 395 -16.61 9.46 19.61
N PRO A 396 -16.13 9.51 18.34
CA PRO A 396 -14.77 9.98 18.02
C PRO A 396 -14.46 11.39 18.52
N ILE A 397 -15.33 12.37 18.34
CA ILE A 397 -15.15 13.75 18.83
C ILE A 397 -15.00 13.75 20.37
N LYS A 398 -15.80 12.93 21.07
CA LYS A 398 -15.68 12.70 22.53
C LYS A 398 -14.42 11.93 22.95
N ARG A 399 -13.62 11.37 22.04
CA ARG A 399 -12.28 10.80 22.31
C ARG A 399 -11.17 11.78 21.95
N LEU A 400 -11.26 12.47 20.80
CA LEU A 400 -10.38 13.57 20.40
C LEU A 400 -10.25 14.63 21.49
N TYR A 401 -11.39 15.15 22.00
CA TYR A 401 -11.42 16.07 23.14
C TYR A 401 -10.68 15.51 24.36
N ARG A 402 -10.86 14.22 24.67
CA ARG A 402 -10.20 13.60 25.83
C ARG A 402 -8.70 13.45 25.64
N ARG A 403 -8.22 13.08 24.44
CA ARG A 403 -6.78 13.00 24.10
C ARG A 403 -6.11 14.37 24.27
N LEU A 404 -6.69 15.41 23.69
CA LEU A 404 -6.20 16.80 23.82
C LEU A 404 -6.24 17.30 25.27
N ASN A 405 -7.31 17.03 26.02
CA ASN A 405 -7.43 17.43 27.43
C ASN A 405 -6.45 16.71 28.37
N ILE A 406 -5.94 15.52 28.01
CA ILE A 406 -4.83 14.86 28.74
C ILE A 406 -3.44 15.18 28.18
N ARG A 407 -3.35 16.14 27.25
CA ARG A 407 -2.10 16.64 26.64
C ARG A 407 -1.34 15.63 25.77
N ILE A 408 -2.04 14.71 25.11
CA ILE A 408 -1.48 14.08 23.89
C ILE A 408 -1.31 15.17 22.82
N SER A 409 -0.30 15.06 21.95
CA SER A 409 -0.04 16.07 20.92
C SER A 409 -1.24 16.23 19.97
N GLN A 410 -1.34 17.36 19.27
CA GLN A 410 -2.43 17.55 18.31
C GLN A 410 -2.36 16.52 17.17
N ILE A 411 -1.15 16.24 16.66
CA ILE A 411 -0.93 15.32 15.53
C ILE A 411 -1.38 13.90 15.91
N GLU A 412 -0.90 13.36 17.03
CA GLU A 412 -1.34 12.03 17.51
C GLU A 412 -2.83 11.99 17.84
N ALA A 413 -3.34 13.01 18.55
CA ALA A 413 -4.74 13.03 19.00
C ALA A 413 -5.74 13.03 17.84
N TRP A 414 -5.38 13.71 16.74
CA TRP A 414 -6.16 13.74 15.51
C TRP A 414 -5.89 12.55 14.58
N GLY A 415 -4.65 12.07 14.46
CA GLY A 415 -4.37 10.83 13.73
C GLY A 415 -5.15 9.65 14.31
N GLU A 416 -5.21 9.53 15.64
CA GLU A 416 -6.08 8.57 16.31
C GLU A 416 -7.60 8.83 16.08
N PHE A 417 -8.02 10.06 15.77
CA PHE A 417 -9.40 10.36 15.39
C PHE A 417 -9.71 9.96 13.93
N THR A 418 -8.78 10.15 12.99
CA THR A 418 -8.95 9.73 11.59
C THR A 418 -8.92 8.22 11.46
N LEU A 419 -8.02 7.55 12.19
CA LEU A 419 -7.97 6.09 12.36
C LEU A 419 -9.28 5.52 12.94
N GLU A 420 -9.89 6.19 13.91
CA GLU A 420 -11.22 5.82 14.43
C GLU A 420 -12.36 6.10 13.43
N ALA A 421 -12.23 7.14 12.60
CA ALA A 421 -13.21 7.51 11.59
C ALA A 421 -13.21 6.53 10.40
N LYS A 422 -12.08 5.87 10.11
CA LYS A 422 -11.86 4.91 9.00
C LYS A 422 -12.12 5.46 7.58
N SER A 423 -12.41 6.75 7.44
CA SER A 423 -12.68 7.41 6.15
C SER A 423 -11.42 8.05 5.58
N TYR A 424 -11.14 7.78 4.31
CA TYR A 424 -10.05 8.40 3.56
C TYR A 424 -10.20 9.94 3.50
N ILE A 425 -11.40 10.43 3.17
CA ILE A 425 -11.63 11.87 3.03
C ILE A 425 -11.64 12.59 4.39
N ILE A 426 -12.14 11.98 5.47
CA ILE A 426 -12.00 12.56 6.83
C ILE A 426 -10.53 12.61 7.24
N GLN A 427 -9.71 11.63 6.85
CA GLN A 427 -8.28 11.64 7.12
C GLN A 427 -7.59 12.81 6.40
N LYS A 428 -7.63 12.86 5.06
CA LYS A 428 -7.00 13.95 4.29
C LYS A 428 -7.48 15.34 4.71
N PHE A 429 -8.79 15.53 4.92
CA PHE A 429 -9.31 16.81 5.37
C PHE A 429 -9.06 17.13 6.85
N SER A 430 -8.70 16.17 7.71
CA SER A 430 -8.20 16.46 9.06
C SER A 430 -6.74 16.90 9.01
N GLU A 431 -5.93 16.22 8.19
CA GLU A 431 -4.51 16.54 7.98
C GLU A 431 -4.34 17.95 7.40
N MET A 432 -5.05 18.27 6.31
CA MET A 432 -5.08 19.62 5.73
C MET A 432 -5.48 20.69 6.78
N TYR A 433 -6.54 20.45 7.57
CA TYR A 433 -6.97 21.40 8.60
C TYR A 433 -5.88 21.65 9.65
N LEU A 434 -5.15 20.61 10.05
CA LEU A 434 -4.07 20.71 11.05
C LEU A 434 -2.82 21.39 10.51
N ILE A 435 -2.38 21.00 9.32
CA ILE A 435 -1.21 21.59 8.64
C ILE A 435 -1.46 23.09 8.42
N GLY A 436 -2.59 23.42 7.78
CA GLY A 436 -3.01 24.81 7.58
C GLY A 436 -3.13 25.58 8.90
N ARG A 437 -3.64 24.95 9.97
CA ARG A 437 -3.74 25.59 11.28
C ARG A 437 -2.38 25.81 11.94
N GLN A 438 -1.45 24.87 11.86
CA GLN A 438 -0.10 24.97 12.43
C GLN A 438 0.71 26.08 11.72
N MET A 439 0.58 26.17 10.40
CA MET A 439 1.20 27.21 9.57
C MET A 439 0.52 28.60 9.70
N GLY A 440 -0.51 28.72 10.54
CA GLY A 440 -1.13 30.00 10.93
C GLY A 440 -2.40 30.40 10.16
N GLY A 441 -2.88 29.55 9.25
CA GLY A 441 -4.12 29.78 8.51
C GLY A 441 -5.34 29.92 9.41
N THR A 442 -6.34 30.69 8.95
CA THR A 442 -7.47 31.06 9.83
C THR A 442 -8.46 29.90 9.99
N PRO A 443 -8.83 29.50 11.23
CA PRO A 443 -9.71 28.35 11.46
C PRO A 443 -11.06 28.44 10.71
N GLN A 444 -11.64 29.64 10.62
CA GLN A 444 -12.89 29.89 9.90
C GLN A 444 -12.79 29.55 8.40
N VAL A 445 -11.74 30.02 7.70
CA VAL A 445 -11.58 29.78 6.24
C VAL A 445 -11.26 28.32 5.99
N LEU A 446 -10.32 27.75 6.73
CA LEU A 446 -9.98 26.32 6.65
C LEU A 446 -11.22 25.43 6.87
N GLY A 447 -12.04 25.76 7.88
CA GLY A 447 -13.24 25.01 8.23
C GLY A 447 -14.40 25.15 7.24
N GLU A 448 -14.54 26.27 6.52
CA GLU A 448 -15.56 26.44 5.47
C GLU A 448 -15.11 25.79 4.16
N LEU A 449 -13.89 26.10 3.68
CA LEU A 449 -13.28 25.54 2.46
C LEU A 449 -13.33 24.00 2.44
N ILE A 450 -12.92 23.37 3.54
CA ILE A 450 -12.95 21.92 3.71
C ILE A 450 -14.38 21.40 3.78
N SER A 451 -15.29 22.11 4.46
CA SER A 451 -16.71 21.74 4.55
C SER A 451 -17.38 21.78 3.16
N GLU A 452 -17.15 22.81 2.37
CA GLU A 452 -17.76 22.98 1.04
C GLU A 452 -17.26 21.89 0.07
N ASN A 453 -15.95 21.66 -0.01
CA ASN A 453 -15.37 20.56 -0.80
C ASN A 453 -15.91 19.18 -0.38
N MET A 454 -15.88 18.87 0.92
CA MET A 454 -16.40 17.62 1.48
C MET A 454 -17.90 17.43 1.19
N ASN A 455 -18.71 18.51 1.23
CA ASN A 455 -20.13 18.44 0.88
C ASN A 455 -20.35 18.11 -0.61
N THR A 456 -19.52 18.60 -1.53
CA THR A 456 -19.62 18.27 -2.96
C THR A 456 -19.22 16.81 -3.21
N ILE A 457 -18.12 16.35 -2.60
CA ILE A 457 -17.68 14.94 -2.66
C ILE A 457 -18.77 14.01 -2.09
N ASN A 458 -19.41 14.37 -0.98
CA ASN A 458 -20.51 13.57 -0.41
C ASN A 458 -21.74 13.52 -1.33
N GLN A 459 -22.08 14.60 -2.03
CA GLN A 459 -23.18 14.60 -3.02
C GLN A 459 -22.88 13.69 -4.22
N LEU A 460 -21.65 13.71 -4.72
CA LEU A 460 -21.18 12.81 -5.78
C LEU A 460 -21.19 11.34 -5.32
N ARG A 461 -20.71 11.06 -4.10
CA ARG A 461 -20.78 9.74 -3.46
C ARG A 461 -22.22 9.24 -3.31
N GLU A 462 -23.16 10.10 -2.93
CA GLU A 462 -24.57 9.72 -2.82
C GLU A 462 -25.20 9.41 -4.19
N ARG A 463 -24.90 10.20 -5.23
CA ARG A 463 -25.33 9.89 -6.60
C ARG A 463 -24.74 8.56 -7.07
N ARG A 464 -23.43 8.33 -6.88
CA ARG A 464 -22.76 7.04 -7.14
C ARG A 464 -23.41 5.89 -6.38
N ARG A 465 -23.81 6.09 -5.12
CA ARG A 465 -24.51 5.07 -4.30
C ARG A 465 -25.88 4.73 -4.86
N GLN A 466 -26.63 5.72 -5.36
CA GLN A 466 -27.94 5.51 -5.98
C GLN A 466 -27.82 4.69 -7.29
N GLU A 467 -26.92 5.08 -8.21
CA GLU A 467 -26.68 4.30 -9.44
C GLU A 467 -26.17 2.88 -9.14
N THR A 468 -25.22 2.76 -8.20
CA THR A 468 -24.67 1.45 -7.78
C THR A 468 -25.75 0.52 -7.20
N ILE A 469 -26.74 1.06 -6.48
CA ILE A 469 -27.87 0.26 -5.97
C ILE A 469 -28.78 -0.22 -7.10
N THR A 470 -29.07 0.63 -8.09
CA THR A 470 -29.84 0.28 -9.30
C THR A 470 -29.14 -0.84 -10.07
N LEU A 471 -27.87 -0.65 -10.39
CA LEU A 471 -27.01 -1.60 -11.09
C LEU A 471 -26.92 -2.94 -10.37
N ILE A 472 -26.65 -2.95 -9.06
CA ILE A 472 -26.63 -4.18 -8.26
C ILE A 472 -27.98 -4.90 -8.31
N GLY A 473 -29.10 -4.17 -8.24
CA GLY A 473 -30.45 -4.72 -8.35
C GLY A 473 -30.69 -5.42 -9.70
N LEU A 474 -30.27 -4.81 -10.80
CA LEU A 474 -30.43 -5.34 -12.15
C LEU A 474 -29.46 -6.47 -12.47
N LEU A 475 -28.19 -6.38 -12.05
CA LEU A 475 -27.20 -7.46 -12.15
C LEU A 475 -27.72 -8.75 -11.49
N TYR A 476 -28.23 -8.67 -10.25
CA TYR A 476 -28.80 -9.83 -9.56
C TYR A 476 -30.13 -10.28 -10.18
N GLY A 477 -31.05 -9.36 -10.47
CA GLY A 477 -32.37 -9.69 -11.02
C GLY A 477 -32.31 -10.40 -12.36
N ILE A 478 -31.46 -9.91 -13.27
CA ILE A 478 -31.28 -10.49 -14.60
C ILE A 478 -30.48 -11.79 -14.53
N SER A 479 -29.45 -11.88 -13.67
CA SER A 479 -28.74 -13.15 -13.45
C SER A 479 -29.67 -14.24 -12.92
N ALA A 480 -30.56 -13.91 -11.97
CA ALA A 480 -31.57 -14.84 -11.48
C ALA A 480 -32.58 -15.25 -12.58
N ALA A 481 -33.03 -14.30 -13.40
CA ALA A 481 -33.92 -14.58 -14.54
C ALA A 481 -33.25 -15.47 -15.60
N ALA A 482 -31.96 -15.24 -15.91
CA ALA A 482 -31.18 -16.03 -16.85
C ALA A 482 -30.98 -17.48 -16.37
N VAL A 483 -30.65 -17.66 -15.09
CA VAL A 483 -30.53 -18.99 -14.46
C VAL A 483 -31.88 -19.71 -14.43
N PHE A 484 -32.97 -19.01 -14.11
CA PHE A 484 -34.32 -19.58 -14.13
C PHE A 484 -34.76 -20.01 -15.54
N ALA A 485 -34.51 -19.18 -16.56
CA ALA A 485 -34.77 -19.50 -17.96
C ALA A 485 -33.93 -20.69 -18.46
N PHE A 486 -32.66 -20.79 -18.05
CA PHE A 486 -31.80 -21.94 -18.33
C PHE A 486 -32.36 -23.24 -17.75
N PHE A 487 -32.73 -23.25 -16.46
CA PHE A 487 -33.30 -24.45 -15.82
C PHE A 487 -34.63 -24.88 -16.46
N ILE A 488 -35.53 -23.94 -16.78
CA ILE A 488 -36.77 -24.25 -17.50
C ILE A 488 -36.48 -24.80 -18.90
N GLY A 489 -35.56 -24.18 -19.64
CA GLY A 489 -35.16 -24.64 -20.97
C GLY A 489 -34.63 -26.07 -20.95
N LEU A 490 -33.75 -26.37 -19.99
CA LEU A 490 -33.15 -27.70 -19.80
C LEU A 490 -34.21 -28.76 -19.46
N GLU A 491 -35.15 -28.45 -18.56
CA GLU A 491 -36.17 -29.42 -18.16
C GLU A 491 -37.22 -29.66 -19.27
N VAL A 492 -37.60 -28.62 -20.01
CA VAL A 492 -38.44 -28.76 -21.21
C VAL A 492 -37.74 -29.62 -22.27
N ALA A 493 -36.42 -29.50 -22.41
CA ALA A 493 -35.63 -30.34 -23.30
C ALA A 493 -35.55 -31.81 -22.85
N ASN A 494 -35.37 -32.07 -21.56
CA ASN A 494 -35.40 -33.43 -20.99
C ASN A 494 -36.74 -34.11 -21.33
N ILE A 495 -37.86 -33.43 -21.05
CA ILE A 495 -39.22 -33.92 -21.31
C ILE A 495 -39.45 -34.17 -22.81
N LEU A 496 -38.97 -33.29 -23.69
CA LEU A 496 -39.07 -33.47 -25.15
C LEU A 496 -38.23 -34.65 -25.64
N GLY A 497 -37.02 -34.85 -25.08
CA GLY A 497 -36.14 -35.97 -25.39
C GLY A 497 -36.79 -37.32 -25.04
N ASP A 498 -37.31 -37.44 -23.81
CA ASP A 498 -38.03 -38.63 -23.36
C ASP A 498 -39.27 -38.92 -24.22
N VAL A 499 -40.04 -37.89 -24.59
CA VAL A 499 -41.22 -38.06 -25.45
C VAL A 499 -40.86 -38.49 -26.87
N LEU A 500 -39.74 -38.02 -27.45
CA LEU A 500 -39.25 -38.54 -28.74
C LEU A 500 -38.83 -40.01 -28.62
N LEU A 501 -38.00 -40.33 -27.63
CA LEU A 501 -37.47 -41.69 -27.40
C LEU A 501 -38.57 -42.70 -27.05
N ALA A 502 -39.67 -42.26 -26.45
CA ALA A 502 -40.84 -43.08 -26.14
C ALA A 502 -41.70 -43.49 -27.35
N THR A 503 -41.37 -43.06 -28.59
CA THR A 503 -42.14 -43.44 -29.79
C THR A 503 -41.62 -44.71 -30.49
N PRO A 504 -42.30 -45.87 -30.36
CA PRO A 504 -41.86 -47.09 -31.05
C PRO A 504 -42.11 -46.99 -32.56
N ALA A 505 -41.06 -47.15 -33.35
CA ALA A 505 -41.12 -47.05 -34.81
C ALA A 505 -42.12 -48.04 -35.44
N ARG A 506 -43.19 -47.53 -36.07
CA ARG A 506 -44.18 -48.32 -36.81
C ARG A 506 -43.67 -48.77 -38.19
N SER A 507 -42.60 -49.56 -38.24
CA SER A 507 -42.07 -50.21 -39.46
C SER A 507 -42.75 -51.57 -39.74
N GLY A 508 -44.05 -51.54 -40.06
CA GLY A 508 -44.84 -52.74 -40.38
C GLY A 508 -44.65 -53.26 -41.82
N GLY A 509 -43.44 -53.71 -42.17
CA GLY A 509 -43.10 -54.20 -43.51
C GLY A 509 -43.83 -55.49 -43.92
N VAL A 510 -44.29 -55.57 -45.17
CA VAL A 510 -45.02 -56.74 -45.74
C VAL A 510 -44.07 -57.89 -46.07
N ARG A 511 -44.38 -59.11 -45.58
CA ARG A 511 -44.10 -60.40 -46.26
C ARG A 511 -44.93 -61.56 -45.64
N PRO A 512 -45.07 -62.72 -46.33
CA PRO A 512 -46.30 -63.53 -46.25
C PRO A 512 -46.28 -64.69 -45.23
N ALA A 513 -47.45 -65.31 -45.10
CA ALA A 513 -47.76 -66.39 -44.15
C ALA A 513 -47.09 -67.74 -44.46
N HIS A 514 -46.91 -68.54 -43.40
CA HIS A 514 -47.05 -70.00 -43.48
C HIS A 514 -47.91 -70.53 -42.32
N LEU A 515 -48.79 -71.47 -42.63
CA LEU A 515 -49.79 -72.05 -41.74
C LEU A 515 -49.36 -73.44 -41.29
N HIS A 516 -49.17 -73.68 -39.99
CA HIS A 516 -49.16 -75.03 -39.43
C HIS A 516 -49.79 -75.12 -38.04
N LEU A 517 -50.86 -75.93 -37.95
CA LEU A 517 -51.52 -76.34 -36.71
C LEU A 517 -50.74 -77.46 -36.01
N ARG A 518 -50.58 -77.39 -34.67
CA ARG A 518 -50.51 -78.61 -33.84
C ARG A 518 -50.90 -78.41 -32.36
N LEU A 519 -52.17 -78.70 -32.11
CA LEU A 519 -52.69 -79.48 -30.97
C LEU A 519 -52.10 -79.23 -29.55
N GLN A 520 -52.87 -78.55 -28.70
CA GLN A 520 -52.87 -78.78 -27.24
C GLN A 520 -54.32 -78.82 -26.70
N ARG A 521 -54.61 -79.84 -25.87
CA ARG A 521 -55.84 -80.05 -25.06
C ARG A 521 -55.62 -81.29 -24.16
N PRO A 522 -56.31 -81.42 -23.01
CA PRO A 522 -56.42 -80.45 -21.91
C PRO A 522 -56.28 -81.13 -20.53
N ARG A 523 -56.35 -80.38 -19.41
CA ARG A 523 -57.10 -80.78 -18.18
C ARG A 523 -57.15 -79.71 -17.08
N ASP A 524 -58.30 -79.05 -17.01
CA ASP A 524 -59.16 -78.79 -15.85
C ASP A 524 -58.56 -78.89 -14.42
N ARG A 525 -58.73 -77.81 -13.61
CA ARG A 525 -59.71 -77.76 -12.48
C ARG A 525 -59.74 -76.41 -11.74
N VAL A 526 -60.94 -75.83 -11.59
CA VAL A 526 -61.33 -74.54 -10.95
C VAL A 526 -62.87 -74.61 -10.73
N PRO A 527 -63.57 -73.89 -9.80
CA PRO A 527 -63.26 -73.31 -8.47
C PRO A 527 -64.08 -74.06 -7.37
N PRO A 528 -64.82 -73.51 -6.34
CA PRO A 528 -65.51 -72.20 -6.10
C PRO A 528 -64.75 -71.28 -5.10
N VAL A 529 -64.83 -69.93 -5.05
CA VAL A 529 -65.85 -68.87 -5.27
C VAL A 529 -66.55 -68.36 -3.99
N SER A 530 -66.39 -67.04 -3.77
CA SER A 530 -67.21 -66.06 -3.00
C SER A 530 -66.53 -65.44 -1.75
N ARG A 531 -66.76 -64.17 -1.35
CA ARG A 531 -67.65 -63.10 -1.90
C ARG A 531 -67.22 -61.69 -1.45
N ARG A 532 -67.28 -60.69 -2.36
CA ARG A 532 -67.45 -59.22 -2.18
C ARG A 532 -66.56 -58.42 -1.20
N ALA A 533 -66.05 -57.28 -1.69
CA ALA A 533 -65.54 -56.15 -0.88
C ALA A 533 -66.69 -55.24 -0.38
N VAL A 534 -66.39 -54.24 0.48
CA VAL A 534 -66.79 -52.81 0.37
C VAL A 534 -66.42 -51.96 1.62
N GLN A 535 -65.63 -50.89 1.39
CA GLN A 535 -65.63 -49.54 2.03
C GLN A 535 -65.35 -49.24 3.53
N ARG A 536 -64.48 -48.22 3.70
CA ARG A 536 -64.61 -46.97 4.52
C ARG A 536 -64.38 -46.92 6.06
N ARG A 537 -63.21 -46.33 6.40
CA ARG A 537 -63.01 -44.96 6.96
C ARG A 537 -63.31 -44.66 8.46
N ALA A 538 -62.34 -43.95 9.06
CA ALA A 538 -62.44 -42.84 10.04
C ALA A 538 -62.27 -43.10 11.56
N VAL A 539 -61.98 -41.98 12.26
CA VAL A 539 -61.83 -41.75 13.73
C VAL A 539 -60.50 -42.30 14.31
N VAL A 540 -59.53 -41.53 14.86
CA VAL A 540 -59.40 -40.21 15.55
C VAL A 540 -59.50 -40.27 17.08
N ALA A 541 -58.38 -39.94 17.76
CA ALA A 541 -58.24 -39.45 19.14
C ALA A 541 -58.74 -40.38 20.30
N ASP A 542 -58.42 -40.14 21.58
CA ASP A 542 -57.74 -39.00 22.23
C ASP A 542 -56.95 -39.40 23.50
N ASP A 543 -56.42 -38.40 24.22
CA ASP A 543 -55.73 -38.42 25.53
C ASP A 543 -56.50 -39.14 26.69
N PRO A 544 -55.82 -39.57 27.78
CA PRO A 544 -56.02 -38.83 29.05
C PRO A 544 -54.82 -38.72 30.03
N ASP A 545 -54.74 -37.57 30.70
CA ASP A 545 -53.91 -37.20 31.87
C ASP A 545 -54.26 -37.92 33.23
N ASP A 546 -53.44 -37.65 34.27
CA ASP A 546 -53.83 -37.34 35.67
C ASP A 546 -53.29 -38.24 36.84
N ARG A 547 -52.30 -37.69 37.61
CA ARG A 547 -51.82 -38.04 39.00
C ARG A 547 -50.92 -39.31 39.17
N ARG A 548 -50.16 -39.53 40.26
CA ARG A 548 -50.15 -38.91 41.62
C ARG A 548 -48.81 -39.10 42.42
N ARG A 549 -48.32 -38.02 43.05
CA ARG A 549 -47.42 -37.87 44.25
C ARG A 549 -46.53 -39.04 44.75
N GLN A 550 -45.23 -38.74 44.92
CA GLN A 550 -44.43 -38.93 46.16
C GLN A 550 -43.04 -38.23 46.04
N GLN A 551 -42.10 -38.39 46.98
CA GLN A 551 -41.95 -37.57 48.20
C GLN A 551 -40.69 -37.98 49.00
N GLY A 552 -40.02 -37.02 49.65
CA GLY A 552 -38.78 -37.19 50.44
C GLY A 552 -37.52 -36.77 49.67
N ASP A 553 -36.35 -36.54 50.25
CA ASP A 553 -35.86 -36.11 51.58
C ASP A 553 -34.33 -36.39 51.59
N GLY A 554 -33.54 -35.65 52.39
CA GLY A 554 -32.06 -35.80 52.45
C GLY A 554 -31.30 -34.71 51.65
N VAL A 555 -30.48 -33.80 52.20
CA VAL A 555 -29.71 -33.65 53.47
C VAL A 555 -28.29 -34.25 53.49
N ARG A 556 -27.37 -33.51 52.87
CA ARG A 556 -25.93 -33.36 53.22
C ARG A 556 -25.08 -34.68 53.18
N PRO A 557 -23.90 -34.80 53.86
CA PRO A 557 -22.61 -34.68 53.16
C PRO A 557 -21.58 -35.80 53.51
N LEU A 558 -20.36 -35.72 52.96
CA LEU A 558 -19.04 -36.06 53.57
C LEU A 558 -17.96 -35.36 52.68
N ARG A 559 -16.83 -34.79 53.14
CA ARG A 559 -15.80 -35.18 54.14
C ARG A 559 -14.93 -36.35 53.67
N ASP A 560 -13.63 -36.44 53.98
CA ASP A 560 -12.65 -35.49 54.54
C ASP A 560 -11.26 -35.99 54.10
N ALA A 561 -10.29 -35.10 53.85
CA ALA A 561 -8.86 -35.42 53.87
C ALA A 561 -8.09 -34.20 54.41
N ASN A 562 -7.10 -34.43 55.28
CA ASN A 562 -6.48 -33.41 56.12
C ASN A 562 -4.96 -33.67 56.22
N VAL A 563 -4.25 -32.87 57.01
CA VAL A 563 -2.78 -32.91 57.27
C VAL A 563 -1.95 -32.20 56.17
N GLY A 564 -1.04 -31.27 56.50
CA GLY A 564 -0.71 -30.79 57.86
C GLY A 564 0.23 -29.58 57.94
N ARG A 565 0.55 -29.21 59.20
CA ARG A 565 1.49 -28.15 59.60
C ARG A 565 2.93 -28.53 59.21
N GLY A 566 3.89 -27.63 59.00
CA GLY A 566 3.91 -26.16 59.16
C GLY A 566 5.17 -25.71 59.92
N GLY A 567 5.64 -24.47 59.73
CA GLY A 567 6.83 -23.96 60.42
C GLY A 567 7.03 -22.45 60.26
N ARG A 568 7.51 -21.78 61.32
CA ARG A 568 8.06 -20.41 61.32
C ARG A 568 9.51 -20.48 61.79
N CYS A 569 10.34 -19.53 61.38
CA CYS A 569 11.41 -19.01 62.22
C CYS A 569 11.90 -17.65 61.70
N ASP A 570 11.66 -16.59 62.47
CA ASP A 570 12.32 -15.29 62.31
C ASP A 570 13.73 -15.35 62.93
N LEU A 571 14.69 -14.54 62.44
CA LEU A 571 15.81 -13.94 63.20
C LEU A 571 16.62 -12.93 62.34
N HIS A 572 17.45 -12.07 62.98
CA HIS A 572 17.96 -10.80 62.39
C HIS A 572 19.45 -10.48 62.79
N PRO A 573 20.09 -9.33 62.42
CA PRO A 573 21.55 -9.14 62.19
C PRO A 573 22.27 -8.40 63.38
N PRO A 574 23.43 -7.65 63.29
CA PRO A 574 24.33 -7.32 62.15
C PRO A 574 25.88 -7.22 62.38
N GLY A 575 26.62 -7.06 61.27
CA GLY A 575 27.93 -6.37 61.21
C GLY A 575 29.20 -7.25 61.09
N ARG A 576 30.42 -6.71 60.98
CA ARG A 576 30.92 -5.29 60.95
C ARG A 576 32.41 -5.24 60.50
N LEU A 577 32.91 -4.06 60.09
CA LEU A 577 34.32 -3.56 60.03
C LEU A 577 35.02 -3.63 58.63
N ALA A 578 36.04 -2.83 58.26
CA ALA A 578 36.41 -1.40 58.55
C ALA A 578 37.73 -1.02 57.78
N ARG A 579 37.72 0.10 56.99
CA ARG A 579 38.61 1.31 57.02
C ARG A 579 40.17 1.21 57.09
N PRO A 580 40.97 2.31 56.86
CA PRO A 580 40.68 3.67 56.31
C PRO A 580 41.74 4.25 55.31
N ALA A 581 41.58 5.53 54.91
CA ALA A 581 42.64 6.53 54.53
C ALA A 581 43.40 6.26 53.21
N ASP A 582 44.02 7.18 52.46
CA ASP A 582 44.28 8.64 52.37
C ASP A 582 45.02 8.80 50.98
N SER A 583 45.37 9.93 50.35
CA SER A 583 45.24 11.37 50.62
C SER A 583 45.59 12.19 49.36
N GLY A 584 44.86 13.27 49.07
CA GLY A 584 45.29 14.38 48.19
C GLY A 584 45.21 14.14 46.67
N LEU A 585 45.28 15.16 45.80
CA LEU A 585 45.28 16.61 46.06
C LEU A 585 44.21 17.33 45.22
N ARG A 586 43.46 18.25 45.83
CA ARG A 586 43.02 19.47 45.12
C ARG A 586 44.20 20.42 45.03
N ARG A 587 44.47 21.02 43.86
CA ARG A 587 44.76 22.46 43.70
C ARG A 587 44.41 22.95 42.28
N PRO A 588 44.16 24.27 42.08
CA PRO A 588 43.48 24.79 40.88
C PRO A 588 44.41 25.72 40.06
N TRP A 589 43.86 26.83 39.54
CA TRP A 589 44.45 27.91 38.72
C TRP A 589 44.48 27.59 37.20
N SER A 590 44.39 28.56 36.29
CA SER A 590 44.47 30.03 36.45
C SER A 590 43.51 30.84 35.58
N THR A 591 43.01 31.96 36.12
CA THR A 591 42.30 33.02 35.38
C THR A 591 43.23 33.93 34.58
N HIS A 592 42.75 34.40 33.42
CA HIS A 592 43.15 35.66 32.73
C HIS A 592 44.59 35.80 32.22
N SER A 593 44.73 36.05 30.91
CA SER A 593 45.75 36.96 30.39
C SER A 593 45.30 37.59 29.07
N THR A 594 45.24 38.93 29.01
CA THR A 594 44.94 39.69 27.78
C THR A 594 46.21 40.21 27.14
N ARG A 595 46.26 40.27 25.79
CA ARG A 595 47.05 41.26 25.03
C ARG A 595 46.77 41.27 23.53
N ASN A 596 46.56 42.47 23.00
CA ASN A 596 46.71 42.80 21.58
C ASN A 596 48.19 42.70 21.16
N HIS A 597 48.50 42.30 19.92
CA HIS A 597 48.63 43.25 18.79
C HIS A 597 49.06 42.55 17.48
N ASP A 598 48.51 43.06 16.38
CA ASP A 598 49.02 43.14 15.00
C ASP A 598 50.18 42.20 14.57
N CYS A 599 49.95 41.37 13.53
CA CYS A 599 50.58 41.64 12.24
C CYS A 599 49.92 40.87 11.06
N PHE A 600 49.81 41.52 9.91
CA PHE A 600 49.43 40.93 8.63
C PHE A 600 50.69 40.48 7.87
N SER A 601 50.91 39.18 7.65
CA SER A 601 51.69 38.62 6.53
C SER A 601 51.90 37.10 6.63
N GLU A 602 52.16 36.47 5.48
CA GLU A 602 52.67 35.10 5.30
C GLU A 602 51.70 33.96 5.68
N ARG A 603 51.03 33.41 4.64
CA ARG A 603 50.39 32.09 4.72
C ARG A 603 51.47 31.02 4.97
N PRO A 604 51.34 30.15 5.98
CA PRO A 604 52.14 28.94 6.05
C PRO A 604 51.89 28.06 4.81
N SER A 605 52.95 27.58 4.17
CA SER A 605 52.83 26.56 3.14
C SER A 605 52.54 25.22 3.77
N THR A 606 51.41 24.60 3.41
CA THR A 606 51.12 23.14 3.56
C THR A 606 51.76 22.51 4.81
N ALA A 607 51.07 22.60 5.94
CA ALA A 607 51.32 21.66 7.02
C ALA A 607 51.11 20.24 6.47
N GLU A 608 51.91 19.28 6.94
CA GLU A 608 51.70 17.86 6.61
C GLU A 608 50.41 17.43 7.32
N TYR A 609 49.30 17.38 6.58
CA TYR A 609 48.04 16.84 7.08
C TYR A 609 48.22 15.33 7.27
N GLU A 610 48.06 14.87 8.51
CA GLU A 610 48.12 13.46 8.87
C GLU A 610 46.93 12.76 8.20
N ARG A 611 47.17 11.68 7.44
CA ARG A 611 46.11 11.08 6.63
C ARG A 611 45.05 10.46 7.55
N PRO A 612 43.75 10.78 7.38
CA PRO A 612 42.69 10.00 8.00
C PRO A 612 42.81 8.56 7.53
N PHE A 613 42.61 7.60 8.45
CA PHE A 613 42.76 6.16 8.20
C PHE A 613 44.17 5.78 7.69
N PRO A 614 45.20 5.79 8.58
CA PRO A 614 46.58 5.42 8.22
C PRO A 614 46.76 3.92 7.91
N GLN A 615 45.79 3.09 8.33
CA GLN A 615 45.61 1.68 8.02
C GLN A 615 44.11 1.43 7.77
N PHE A 616 43.75 0.24 7.31
CA PHE A 616 42.33 -0.11 7.12
C PHE A 616 41.65 -0.36 8.48
N GLU A 617 40.49 0.26 8.69
CA GLU A 617 39.79 0.25 9.98
C GLU A 617 38.37 -0.36 9.90
N VAL A 618 37.96 -1.03 10.98
CA VAL A 618 36.59 -1.54 11.16
C VAL A 618 35.93 -0.71 12.25
N ILE A 619 34.91 0.06 11.87
CA ILE A 619 34.30 1.09 12.71
C ILE A 619 32.89 0.65 13.11
N PRO A 620 32.60 0.40 14.40
CA PRO A 620 31.25 0.07 14.84
C PRO A 620 30.32 1.30 14.77
N ALA A 621 29.08 1.07 14.36
CA ALA A 621 28.02 2.08 14.32
C ALA A 621 27.22 2.15 15.64
N VAL A 622 26.79 3.35 16.02
CA VAL A 622 25.83 3.62 17.10
C VAL A 622 24.82 4.65 16.61
N ASP A 623 23.77 4.15 15.94
CA ASP A 623 22.67 4.96 15.42
C ASP A 623 21.60 5.13 16.51
N VAL A 624 21.19 6.37 16.79
CA VAL A 624 20.35 6.70 17.97
C VAL A 624 19.01 7.30 17.54
N GLN A 625 17.92 6.77 18.09
CA GLN A 625 16.56 7.27 17.89
C GLN A 625 15.70 7.15 19.16
N ASP A 626 14.91 8.19 19.48
CA ASP A 626 14.17 8.34 20.76
C ASP A 626 15.04 8.18 22.02
N GLY A 627 16.36 8.42 21.94
CA GLY A 627 17.32 8.21 23.02
C GLY A 627 17.78 6.76 23.22
N GLU A 628 17.42 5.82 22.34
CA GLU A 628 17.89 4.43 22.33
C GLU A 628 18.72 4.12 21.08
N VAL A 629 19.67 3.19 21.18
CA VAL A 629 20.39 2.64 20.02
C VAL A 629 19.44 1.79 19.19
N VAL A 630 19.43 2.01 17.87
CA VAL A 630 18.59 1.27 16.92
C VAL A 630 19.39 0.76 15.73
N GLN A 631 18.81 -0.19 14.99
CA GLN A 631 19.20 -0.50 13.61
C GLN A 631 17.95 -0.52 12.72
N LEU A 632 18.06 0.04 11.51
CA LEU A 632 16.99 0.12 10.50
C LEU A 632 17.31 -0.80 9.33
N VAL A 633 16.28 -1.42 8.74
CA VAL A 633 16.43 -2.20 7.49
C VAL A 633 16.13 -1.27 6.32
N GLY A 634 17.11 -1.03 5.44
CA GLY A 634 16.98 -0.11 4.30
C GLY A 634 16.63 1.33 4.69
N GLY A 635 16.89 1.74 5.94
CA GLY A 635 16.61 3.09 6.45
C GLY A 635 15.13 3.40 6.71
N GLU A 636 14.22 2.44 6.51
CA GLU A 636 12.78 2.69 6.63
C GLU A 636 12.35 2.86 8.10
N ARG A 637 11.89 4.07 8.49
CA ARG A 637 11.29 4.31 9.82
C ARG A 637 10.12 3.35 10.07
N GLY A 638 10.11 2.68 11.22
CA GLY A 638 9.15 1.61 11.55
C GLY A 638 9.70 0.20 11.37
N THR A 639 10.97 0.05 10.95
CA THR A 639 11.71 -1.23 10.92
C THR A 639 12.63 -1.41 12.13
N GLU A 640 12.68 -0.44 13.05
CA GLU A 640 13.73 -0.37 14.07
C GLU A 640 13.77 -1.57 15.04
N THR A 641 14.96 -2.17 15.14
CA THR A 641 15.31 -3.07 16.26
C THR A 641 16.15 -2.29 17.26
N ARG A 642 15.82 -2.37 18.56
CA ARG A 642 16.38 -1.51 19.62
C ARG A 642 17.33 -2.28 20.53
N TYR A 643 18.50 -1.70 20.81
CA TYR A 643 19.63 -2.38 21.46
C TYR A 643 20.02 -1.85 22.85
N GLY A 644 19.68 -0.60 23.21
CA GLY A 644 19.87 -0.09 24.57
C GLY A 644 20.23 1.39 24.68
N GLU A 645 20.92 1.77 25.76
CA GLU A 645 21.35 3.15 26.00
C GLU A 645 22.64 3.48 25.19
N PRO A 646 22.70 4.60 24.44
CA PRO A 646 23.83 4.91 23.55
C PRO A 646 25.22 4.91 24.19
N ALA A 647 25.34 5.48 25.39
CA ALA A 647 26.61 5.51 26.11
C ALA A 647 27.10 4.09 26.50
N ALA A 648 26.19 3.16 26.79
CA ALA A 648 26.56 1.78 27.11
C ALA A 648 27.05 1.00 25.89
N ALA A 649 26.49 1.26 24.69
CA ALA A 649 26.97 0.68 23.45
C ALA A 649 28.33 1.28 23.02
N ALA A 650 28.51 2.58 23.21
CA ALA A 650 29.81 3.24 22.97
C ALA A 650 30.90 2.68 23.91
N ASP A 651 30.61 2.56 25.22
CA ASP A 651 31.51 1.92 26.19
C ASP A 651 31.82 0.46 25.79
N GLU A 652 30.84 -0.33 25.36
CA GLU A 652 31.01 -1.73 24.93
C GLU A 652 31.92 -1.85 23.69
N TRP A 653 31.78 -0.96 22.70
CA TRP A 653 32.63 -0.96 21.52
C TRP A 653 34.07 -0.48 21.80
N VAL A 654 34.25 0.46 22.73
CA VAL A 654 35.60 0.88 23.20
C VAL A 654 36.27 -0.22 24.02
N ASP A 655 35.55 -0.89 24.93
CA ASP A 655 36.08 -2.05 25.68
C ASP A 655 36.35 -3.27 24.76
N ALA A 656 35.66 -3.37 23.61
CA ALA A 656 35.91 -4.35 22.56
C ALA A 656 37.10 -3.98 21.63
N GLY A 657 37.64 -2.77 21.73
CA GLY A 657 38.88 -2.36 21.06
C GLY A 657 38.73 -1.44 19.84
N ALA A 658 37.58 -0.80 19.62
CA ALA A 658 37.42 0.15 18.51
C ALA A 658 38.39 1.35 18.62
N ASP A 659 39.04 1.72 17.50
CA ASP A 659 39.88 2.94 17.42
C ASP A 659 39.09 4.19 17.01
N THR A 660 37.94 4.02 16.32
CA THR A 660 36.93 5.06 15.99
C THR A 660 35.52 4.59 16.37
N LEU A 661 34.62 5.51 16.74
CA LEU A 661 33.15 5.28 16.78
C LEU A 661 32.43 6.05 15.67
N HIS A 662 31.48 5.40 14.99
CA HIS A 662 30.56 6.05 14.04
C HIS A 662 29.22 6.32 14.72
N LEU A 663 28.85 7.59 14.87
CA LEU A 663 27.69 8.04 15.66
C LEU A 663 26.67 8.77 14.77
N VAL A 664 25.39 8.39 14.81
CA VAL A 664 24.34 9.03 14.00
C VAL A 664 23.14 9.42 14.86
N ASP A 665 22.83 10.72 14.93
CA ASP A 665 21.55 11.20 15.46
C ASP A 665 20.47 11.02 14.38
N LEU A 666 19.71 9.92 14.43
CA LEU A 666 18.68 9.64 13.44
C LEU A 666 17.52 10.64 13.54
N ASP A 667 17.13 11.06 14.74
CA ASP A 667 16.12 12.12 14.92
C ASP A 667 16.62 13.45 14.32
N GLY A 668 17.90 13.77 14.53
CA GLY A 668 18.57 14.88 13.86
C GLY A 668 18.56 14.74 12.33
N ALA A 669 18.87 13.57 11.78
CA ALA A 669 18.87 13.32 10.33
C ALA A 669 17.46 13.40 9.72
N PHE A 670 16.45 12.91 10.44
CA PHE A 670 15.09 12.72 9.95
C PHE A 670 14.15 13.91 10.17
N GLU A 671 14.34 14.66 11.25
CA GLU A 671 13.44 15.75 11.66
C GLU A 671 14.18 17.10 11.64
N GLY A 672 15.50 17.07 11.84
CA GLY A 672 16.36 18.25 11.74
C GLY A 672 16.64 18.97 13.06
N GLU A 673 16.14 18.44 14.17
CA GLU A 673 16.46 18.87 15.52
C GLU A 673 17.24 17.74 16.20
N ARG A 674 18.43 18.04 16.71
CA ARG A 674 19.33 17.06 17.35
C ARG A 674 18.84 16.71 18.77
N ALA A 675 17.74 15.96 18.84
CA ALA A 675 17.06 15.60 20.08
C ALA A 675 17.93 14.78 21.04
N ASN A 676 18.94 14.08 20.50
CA ASN A 676 19.82 13.18 21.25
C ASN A 676 21.14 13.85 21.70
N ALA A 677 21.26 15.18 21.57
CA ALA A 677 22.49 15.92 21.87
C ALA A 677 23.11 15.60 23.25
N ASP A 678 22.33 15.64 24.34
CA ASP A 678 22.78 15.30 25.71
C ASP A 678 23.47 13.91 25.79
N ALA A 679 23.04 12.94 24.98
CA ALA A 679 23.61 11.60 24.95
C ALA A 679 24.95 11.57 24.18
N PHE A 680 25.04 12.28 23.06
CA PHE A 680 26.27 12.40 22.29
C PHE A 680 27.33 13.26 23.00
N GLU A 681 26.95 14.35 23.66
CA GLU A 681 27.86 15.12 24.54
C GLU A 681 28.48 14.21 25.62
N SER A 682 27.67 13.32 26.24
CA SER A 682 28.17 12.37 27.23
C SER A 682 29.10 11.31 26.66
N ILE A 683 28.95 10.90 25.39
CA ILE A 683 29.88 9.97 24.72
C ILE A 683 31.19 10.68 24.38
N ILE A 684 31.12 11.92 23.87
CA ILE A 684 32.30 12.74 23.54
C ILE A 684 33.12 13.10 24.79
N GLU A 685 32.50 13.25 25.96
CA GLU A 685 33.23 13.44 27.22
C GLU A 685 33.92 12.17 27.79
N THR A 686 33.51 10.95 27.39
CA THR A 686 34.01 9.70 27.99
C THR A 686 34.80 8.78 27.06
N ALA A 687 34.48 8.76 25.76
CA ALA A 687 35.18 7.96 24.78
C ALA A 687 36.62 8.48 24.59
N ALA A 688 37.58 7.55 24.54
CA ALA A 688 39.02 7.86 24.45
C ALA A 688 39.60 7.46 23.08
N VAL A 689 38.78 7.60 22.04
CA VAL A 689 38.92 7.07 20.66
C VAL A 689 38.40 8.13 19.68
N ASP A 690 38.72 8.01 18.38
CA ASP A 690 38.25 8.94 17.35
C ASP A 690 36.72 8.94 17.26
N ILE A 691 36.10 10.10 17.04
CA ILE A 691 34.64 10.22 16.86
C ILE A 691 34.31 10.83 15.49
N GLN A 692 33.47 10.12 14.74
CA GLN A 692 32.79 10.67 13.56
C GLN A 692 31.27 10.71 13.78
N LEU A 693 30.69 11.91 13.70
CA LEU A 693 29.29 12.15 14.08
C LEU A 693 28.46 12.78 12.95
N GLY A 694 27.30 12.19 12.68
CA GLY A 694 26.30 12.62 11.71
C GLY A 694 24.92 12.86 12.31
N GLY A 695 24.01 13.39 11.48
CA GLY A 695 22.62 13.67 11.84
C GLY A 695 22.38 15.12 12.29
N GLY A 696 21.44 15.81 11.65
CA GLY A 696 20.97 17.14 12.03
C GLY A 696 21.96 18.31 11.86
N ILE A 697 23.17 18.06 11.37
CA ILE A 697 24.16 19.12 11.09
C ILE A 697 23.73 19.87 9.82
N ARG A 698 23.29 21.13 9.97
CA ARG A 698 22.73 21.94 8.87
C ARG A 698 23.46 23.27 8.63
N THR A 699 24.28 23.75 9.57
CA THR A 699 25.02 25.01 9.42
C THR A 699 26.51 24.86 9.72
N VAL A 700 27.31 25.83 9.26
CA VAL A 700 28.74 25.92 9.60
C VAL A 700 28.94 26.05 11.11
N ASP A 701 28.06 26.80 11.80
CA ASP A 701 28.09 26.95 13.26
C ASP A 701 27.76 25.62 14.00
N ASP A 702 26.80 24.83 13.50
CA ASP A 702 26.46 23.50 14.04
C ASP A 702 27.65 22.52 13.95
N ALA A 703 28.37 22.57 12.83
CA ALA A 703 29.53 21.74 12.56
C ALA A 703 30.74 22.17 13.40
N ALA A 704 31.10 23.46 13.35
CA ALA A 704 32.20 24.01 14.15
C ALA A 704 31.97 23.78 15.65
N GLY A 705 30.73 23.88 16.15
CA GLY A 705 30.39 23.60 17.54
C GLY A 705 30.62 22.15 17.97
N LEU A 706 30.48 21.16 17.07
CA LEU A 706 30.83 19.76 17.34
C LEU A 706 32.35 19.53 17.32
N LEU A 707 33.05 20.15 16.36
CA LEU A 707 34.49 20.04 16.23
C LEU A 707 35.22 20.71 17.42
N ASP A 708 34.74 21.86 17.90
CA ASP A 708 35.22 22.53 19.11
C ASP A 708 34.87 21.77 20.41
N LEU A 709 33.86 20.89 20.39
CA LEU A 709 33.47 20.02 21.52
C LEU A 709 34.39 18.79 21.66
N GLY A 710 34.93 18.29 20.55
CA GLY A 710 35.80 17.11 20.53
C GLY A 710 35.41 16.02 19.52
N VAL A 711 34.53 16.30 18.55
CA VAL A 711 34.32 15.41 17.40
C VAL A 711 35.46 15.60 16.39
N ASP A 712 36.09 14.53 15.92
CA ASP A 712 37.18 14.61 14.94
C ASP A 712 36.68 14.84 13.51
N ARG A 713 35.53 14.23 13.18
CA ARG A 713 34.91 14.25 11.84
C ARG A 713 33.40 14.49 11.90
N VAL A 714 32.92 15.55 11.25
CA VAL A 714 31.47 15.79 11.06
C VAL A 714 30.99 15.20 9.74
N ILE A 715 29.86 14.48 9.77
CA ILE A 715 29.28 13.78 8.61
C ILE A 715 28.14 14.62 8.03
N LEU A 716 28.30 15.07 6.79
CA LEU A 716 27.34 15.90 6.07
C LEU A 716 26.72 15.12 4.91
N GLY A 717 25.45 14.72 5.06
CA GLY A 717 24.60 14.19 3.99
C GLY A 717 23.87 15.32 3.26
N THR A 718 22.55 15.41 3.46
CA THR A 718 21.63 16.37 2.81
C THR A 718 22.17 17.80 2.73
N ALA A 719 22.75 18.34 3.82
CA ALA A 719 23.28 19.70 3.86
C ALA A 719 24.42 19.96 2.84
N ALA A 720 25.26 18.96 2.55
CA ALA A 720 26.30 19.05 1.53
C ALA A 720 25.73 19.02 0.10
N VAL A 721 24.52 18.45 -0.10
CA VAL A 721 23.84 18.46 -1.41
C VAL A 721 23.03 19.75 -1.61
N GLU A 722 22.32 20.19 -0.57
CA GLU A 722 21.52 21.44 -0.58
C GLU A 722 22.40 22.70 -0.66
N THR A 723 23.49 22.75 0.11
CA THR A 723 24.42 23.90 0.15
C THR A 723 25.87 23.41 0.05
N PRO A 724 26.36 23.00 -1.13
CA PRO A 724 27.68 22.38 -1.30
C PRO A 724 28.87 23.23 -0.82
N ASP A 725 28.74 24.55 -0.83
CA ASP A 725 29.77 25.47 -0.33
C ASP A 725 30.02 25.31 1.18
N ILE A 726 29.09 24.71 1.95
CA ILE A 726 29.25 24.40 3.38
C ILE A 726 30.47 23.51 3.65
N VAL A 727 30.79 22.61 2.71
CA VAL A 727 31.95 21.71 2.79
C VAL A 727 33.25 22.52 2.72
N ALA A 728 33.29 23.53 1.85
CA ALA A 728 34.45 24.41 1.69
C ALA A 728 34.59 25.38 2.88
N ASP A 729 33.49 25.96 3.35
CA ASP A 729 33.48 26.90 4.49
C ASP A 729 34.00 26.23 5.77
N ILE A 730 33.53 25.02 6.10
CA ILE A 730 34.02 24.27 7.28
C ILE A 730 35.47 23.81 7.06
N SER A 731 35.84 23.41 5.83
CA SER A 731 37.20 22.94 5.53
C SER A 731 38.26 24.05 5.46
N GLU A 732 37.89 25.33 5.34
CA GLU A 732 38.84 26.44 5.50
C GLU A 732 39.28 26.63 6.96
N THR A 733 38.42 26.33 7.95
CA THR A 733 38.75 26.43 9.38
C THR A 733 39.19 25.10 10.01
N HIS A 734 38.60 23.98 9.60
CA HIS A 734 38.87 22.62 10.11
C HIS A 734 39.21 21.67 8.94
N PRO A 735 40.39 21.82 8.32
CA PRO A 735 40.76 21.08 7.11
C PRO A 735 40.74 19.56 7.35
N GLY A 736 39.95 18.86 6.56
CA GLY A 736 39.83 17.40 6.58
C GLY A 736 38.93 16.82 7.68
N SER A 737 38.38 17.63 8.58
CA SER A 737 37.37 17.20 9.57
C SER A 737 35.95 17.08 8.99
N VAL A 738 35.77 17.24 7.67
CA VAL A 738 34.47 17.08 6.99
C VAL A 738 34.44 15.76 6.24
N MET A 739 33.48 14.90 6.58
CA MET A 739 33.13 13.69 5.83
C MET A 739 31.80 13.95 5.10
N VAL A 740 31.71 13.64 3.80
CA VAL A 740 30.46 13.79 3.05
C VAL A 740 29.80 12.43 2.83
N SER A 741 28.52 12.30 3.17
CA SER A 741 27.74 11.07 2.91
C SER A 741 27.20 11.06 1.49
N LEU A 742 27.52 9.97 0.78
CA LEU A 742 26.99 9.64 -0.53
C LEU A 742 26.24 8.33 -0.42
N ASP A 743 24.97 8.43 -0.07
CA ASP A 743 24.09 7.27 0.02
C ASP A 743 23.64 6.90 -1.40
N ALA A 744 23.80 5.64 -1.80
CA ALA A 744 23.67 5.20 -3.19
C ALA A 744 22.66 4.05 -3.34
N LYS A 745 21.81 4.13 -4.37
CA LYS A 745 20.70 3.20 -4.63
C LYS A 745 20.45 3.07 -6.14
N ASP A 746 20.17 1.86 -6.64
CA ASP A 746 20.03 1.53 -8.07
C ASP A 746 21.24 1.99 -8.96
N GLY A 747 22.36 2.38 -8.33
CA GLY A 747 23.56 2.91 -8.96
C GLY A 747 23.73 4.45 -8.96
N GLU A 748 22.76 5.22 -8.46
CA GLU A 748 22.81 6.69 -8.33
C GLU A 748 22.83 7.17 -6.86
N VAL A 749 23.23 8.42 -6.62
CA VAL A 749 23.16 9.03 -5.28
C VAL A 749 21.71 9.40 -4.94
N VAL A 750 21.27 9.05 -3.73
CA VAL A 750 19.96 9.40 -3.16
C VAL A 750 20.08 10.40 -2.02
N VAL A 751 19.01 11.17 -1.80
CA VAL A 751 18.86 12.11 -0.68
C VAL A 751 17.50 11.92 0.02
N SER A 752 17.12 12.86 0.89
CA SER A 752 15.79 12.91 1.53
C SER A 752 15.42 11.62 2.27
N GLY A 753 16.38 11.06 3.03
CA GLY A 753 16.20 9.78 3.74
C GLY A 753 16.11 8.57 2.81
N TRP A 754 16.94 8.56 1.76
CA TRP A 754 17.08 7.47 0.78
C TRP A 754 15.83 7.22 -0.10
N THR A 755 15.00 8.26 -0.26
CA THR A 755 13.75 8.23 -1.04
C THR A 755 13.86 8.93 -2.39
N GLU A 756 14.79 9.88 -2.55
CA GLU A 756 14.85 10.78 -3.70
C GLU A 756 16.15 10.58 -4.50
N GLY A 757 16.05 10.06 -5.72
CA GLY A 757 17.18 9.87 -6.64
C GLY A 757 17.63 11.19 -7.26
N THR A 758 18.93 11.50 -7.18
CA THR A 758 19.48 12.79 -7.65
C THR A 758 19.92 12.80 -9.13
N GLY A 759 19.99 11.64 -9.79
CA GLY A 759 20.57 11.51 -11.13
C GLY A 759 22.11 11.61 -11.18
N LEU A 760 22.79 11.69 -10.04
CA LEU A 760 24.25 11.79 -9.95
C LEU A 760 24.90 10.40 -9.78
N ASP A 761 25.96 10.12 -10.52
CA ASP A 761 26.80 8.94 -10.26
C ASP A 761 27.64 9.17 -8.99
N PRO A 762 27.73 8.19 -8.06
CA PRO A 762 28.49 8.35 -6.80
C PRO A 762 29.97 8.71 -6.99
N ALA A 763 30.62 8.30 -8.08
CA ALA A 763 32.02 8.65 -8.36
C ALA A 763 32.18 10.10 -8.85
N GLU A 764 31.22 10.61 -9.64
CA GLU A 764 31.19 12.03 -10.03
C GLU A 764 30.89 12.93 -8.81
N ALA A 765 29.97 12.51 -7.95
CA ALA A 765 29.67 13.19 -6.69
C ALA A 765 30.87 13.21 -5.73
N ALA A 766 31.55 12.08 -5.52
CA ALA A 766 32.75 12.00 -4.70
C ALA A 766 33.87 12.92 -5.20
N THR A 767 34.09 12.95 -6.53
CA THR A 767 35.07 13.85 -7.17
C THR A 767 34.77 15.31 -6.84
N ARG A 768 33.50 15.73 -6.95
CA ARG A 768 33.06 17.10 -6.63
C ARG A 768 33.33 17.48 -5.18
N TYR A 769 33.03 16.61 -4.21
CA TYR A 769 33.23 16.94 -2.79
C TYR A 769 34.70 16.91 -2.37
N ALA A 770 35.52 16.08 -3.02
CA ALA A 770 36.98 16.14 -2.88
C ALA A 770 37.54 17.48 -3.40
N GLU A 771 37.06 18.00 -4.52
CA GLU A 771 37.43 19.33 -5.03
C GLU A 771 36.97 20.48 -4.10
N LEU A 772 35.87 20.30 -3.36
CA LEU A 772 35.37 21.24 -2.34
C LEU A 772 36.09 21.14 -0.99
N GLY A 773 37.00 20.17 -0.81
CA GLY A 773 37.85 20.07 0.39
C GLY A 773 37.42 19.03 1.43
N ALA A 774 36.46 18.16 1.13
CA ALA A 774 36.09 17.05 2.03
C ALA A 774 37.32 16.20 2.39
N GLY A 775 37.45 15.84 3.67
CA GLY A 775 38.54 15.00 4.17
C GLY A 775 38.33 13.51 3.91
N ALA A 776 37.08 13.08 3.81
CA ALA A 776 36.70 11.71 3.47
C ALA A 776 35.30 11.67 2.82
N ILE A 777 34.99 10.56 2.15
CA ILE A 777 33.65 10.21 1.68
C ILE A 777 33.13 9.03 2.51
N LEU A 778 31.90 9.12 3.01
CA LEU A 778 31.12 7.96 3.45
C LEU A 778 30.26 7.51 2.28
N LEU A 779 30.31 6.22 1.93
CA LEU A 779 29.60 5.63 0.80
C LEU A 779 28.70 4.50 1.29
N THR A 780 27.39 4.76 1.33
CA THR A 780 26.38 3.83 1.85
C THR A 780 25.69 3.11 0.69
N ASP A 781 25.77 1.78 0.61
CA ASP A 781 24.95 1.02 -0.35
C ASP A 781 23.56 0.71 0.25
N VAL A 782 22.58 1.54 -0.13
CA VAL A 782 21.20 1.49 0.35
C VAL A 782 20.47 0.23 -0.10
N ASP A 783 20.86 -0.39 -1.22
CA ASP A 783 20.18 -1.58 -1.75
C ASP A 783 20.43 -2.83 -0.88
N VAL A 784 21.43 -2.78 0.01
CA VAL A 784 21.79 -3.86 0.95
C VAL A 784 21.86 -3.41 2.42
N GLU A 785 21.67 -2.13 2.74
CA GLU A 785 21.82 -1.60 4.11
C GLU A 785 20.83 -2.24 5.11
N GLY A 786 21.34 -2.66 6.26
CA GLY A 786 20.60 -3.40 7.30
C GLY A 786 20.07 -4.79 6.90
N GLN A 787 20.40 -5.31 5.70
CA GLN A 787 19.81 -6.57 5.18
C GLN A 787 20.68 -7.83 5.38
N LEU A 788 21.93 -7.70 5.83
CA LEU A 788 22.92 -8.79 5.92
C LEU A 788 23.05 -9.59 4.59
N ALA A 789 23.05 -8.87 3.46
CA ALA A 789 22.95 -9.45 2.12
C ALA A 789 24.31 -9.66 1.40
N GLY A 790 25.42 -9.16 1.97
CA GLY A 790 26.73 -9.08 1.34
C GLY A 790 27.00 -7.71 0.69
N VAL A 791 28.27 -7.41 0.43
CA VAL A 791 28.73 -6.06 0.04
C VAL A 791 28.94 -5.86 -1.46
N ASN A 792 28.77 -4.61 -1.93
CA ASN A 792 28.92 -4.21 -3.33
C ASN A 792 30.33 -3.67 -3.64
N THR A 793 31.30 -4.56 -3.77
CA THR A 793 32.70 -4.20 -4.05
C THR A 793 32.89 -3.43 -5.37
N ASP A 794 32.04 -3.67 -6.37
CA ASP A 794 32.11 -2.96 -7.66
C ASP A 794 31.72 -1.48 -7.49
N LEU A 795 30.68 -1.16 -6.70
CA LEU A 795 30.32 0.23 -6.37
C LEU A 795 31.47 0.92 -5.62
N VAL A 796 31.96 0.29 -4.55
CA VAL A 796 33.01 0.85 -3.69
C VAL A 796 34.30 1.09 -4.49
N SER A 797 34.75 0.12 -5.29
CA SER A 797 35.97 0.26 -6.08
C SER A 797 35.87 1.34 -7.16
N ARG A 798 34.69 1.58 -7.76
CA ARG A 798 34.49 2.71 -8.68
C ARG A 798 34.72 4.07 -8.01
N VAL A 799 34.20 4.25 -6.80
CA VAL A 799 34.33 5.52 -6.05
C VAL A 799 35.77 5.69 -5.53
N CYS A 800 36.37 4.64 -4.98
CA CYS A 800 37.77 4.64 -4.54
C CYS A 800 38.76 4.92 -5.69
N ALA A 801 38.41 4.57 -6.93
CA ALA A 801 39.22 4.87 -8.11
C ALA A 801 39.04 6.31 -8.66
N ALA A 802 38.10 7.09 -8.13
CA ALA A 802 37.78 8.44 -8.60
C ALA A 802 38.39 9.56 -7.74
N VAL A 803 38.69 9.30 -6.46
CA VAL A 803 39.20 10.29 -5.50
C VAL A 803 40.54 9.88 -4.87
N GLU A 804 41.35 10.87 -4.45
CA GLU A 804 42.56 10.63 -3.65
C GLU A 804 42.30 10.68 -2.12
N ILE A 805 41.11 11.12 -1.70
CA ILE A 805 40.69 11.16 -0.29
C ILE A 805 40.14 9.79 0.17
N PRO A 806 40.25 9.43 1.46
CA PRO A 806 39.67 8.21 2.02
C PRO A 806 38.18 8.03 1.70
N VAL A 807 37.82 6.80 1.32
CA VAL A 807 36.42 6.36 1.17
C VAL A 807 36.13 5.33 2.26
N VAL A 808 35.12 5.60 3.07
CA VAL A 808 34.59 4.71 4.11
C VAL A 808 33.33 4.06 3.56
N ALA A 809 33.25 2.73 3.59
CA ALA A 809 32.09 1.99 3.07
C ALA A 809 31.07 1.69 4.19
N SER A 810 29.77 1.78 3.88
CA SER A 810 28.65 1.25 4.68
C SER A 810 27.69 0.46 3.79
N GLY A 811 26.85 -0.38 4.39
CA GLY A 811 25.85 -1.18 3.68
C GLY A 811 26.24 -2.64 3.51
N GLY A 812 25.30 -3.54 3.86
CA GLY A 812 25.29 -4.94 3.43
C GLY A 812 26.26 -5.92 4.10
N VAL A 813 27.22 -5.44 4.90
CA VAL A 813 28.20 -6.29 5.62
C VAL A 813 27.48 -7.41 6.39
N ALA A 814 27.78 -8.66 6.04
CA ALA A 814 27.15 -9.85 6.63
C ALA A 814 28.19 -10.80 7.26
N THR A 815 29.43 -10.75 6.79
CA THR A 815 30.51 -11.66 7.16
C THR A 815 31.86 -10.94 7.25
N VAL A 816 32.82 -11.56 7.93
CA VAL A 816 34.22 -11.09 7.97
C VAL A 816 34.88 -11.13 6.57
N ASP A 817 34.46 -12.04 5.69
CA ASP A 817 34.92 -12.07 4.29
C ASP A 817 34.48 -10.82 3.50
N ASP A 818 33.33 -10.22 3.83
CA ASP A 818 32.87 -8.95 3.22
C ASP A 818 33.79 -7.77 3.61
N ILE A 819 34.24 -7.72 4.87
CA ILE A 819 35.15 -6.70 5.40
C ILE A 819 36.50 -6.77 4.66
N VAL A 820 37.03 -7.98 4.49
CA VAL A 820 38.24 -8.23 3.70
C VAL A 820 38.05 -7.82 2.23
N ALA A 821 36.87 -8.09 1.66
CA ALA A 821 36.55 -7.72 0.29
C ALA A 821 36.45 -6.19 0.08
N LEU A 822 35.94 -5.43 1.06
CA LEU A 822 35.88 -3.97 1.03
C LEU A 822 37.27 -3.32 1.10
N ARG A 823 38.15 -3.83 1.98
CA ARG A 823 39.57 -3.45 2.02
C ARG A 823 40.24 -3.69 0.67
N ASP A 824 40.07 -4.89 0.12
CA ASP A 824 40.69 -5.29 -1.15
C ASP A 824 40.08 -4.55 -2.38
N ALA A 825 38.86 -4.01 -2.26
CA ALA A 825 38.23 -3.12 -3.24
C ALA A 825 38.81 -1.69 -3.24
N GLY A 826 39.51 -1.29 -2.17
CA GLY A 826 40.19 0.00 -2.03
C GLY A 826 39.60 0.97 -1.00
N ALA A 827 38.62 0.54 -0.19
CA ALA A 827 38.12 1.36 0.90
C ALA A 827 39.21 1.61 1.96
N ALA A 828 39.12 2.73 2.67
CA ALA A 828 40.02 3.10 3.76
C ALA A 828 39.52 2.61 5.12
N ALA A 829 38.20 2.47 5.28
CA ALA A 829 37.57 1.84 6.44
C ALA A 829 36.18 1.29 6.06
N VAL A 830 35.58 0.51 6.96
CA VAL A 830 34.19 0.05 6.86
C VAL A 830 33.42 0.40 8.13
N VAL A 831 32.19 0.88 7.98
CA VAL A 831 31.22 1.04 9.07
C VAL A 831 30.39 -0.24 9.18
N VAL A 832 30.24 -0.77 10.39
CA VAL A 832 29.50 -2.01 10.66
C VAL A 832 28.53 -1.80 11.82
N GLY A 833 27.23 -1.88 11.53
CA GLY A 833 26.16 -1.88 12.53
C GLY A 833 25.59 -3.28 12.75
N THR A 834 24.56 -3.63 11.97
CA THR A 834 23.64 -4.74 12.24
C THR A 834 24.34 -6.09 12.47
N ALA A 835 25.41 -6.41 11.74
CA ALA A 835 26.13 -7.68 11.89
C ALA A 835 26.81 -7.86 13.26
N LEU A 836 27.28 -6.77 13.88
CA LEU A 836 27.85 -6.80 15.23
C LEU A 836 26.75 -6.91 16.30
N TYR A 837 25.63 -6.20 16.13
CA TYR A 837 24.50 -6.22 17.07
C TYR A 837 23.71 -7.54 17.08
N GLU A 838 23.55 -8.20 15.93
CA GLU A 838 22.96 -9.55 15.83
C GLU A 838 23.98 -10.66 16.17
N GLY A 839 25.28 -10.33 16.21
CA GLY A 839 26.35 -11.23 16.65
C GLY A 839 26.76 -12.30 15.64
N GLU A 840 26.74 -11.97 14.34
CA GLU A 840 27.24 -12.86 13.27
C GLU A 840 28.77 -13.05 13.35
N PHE A 841 29.50 -12.06 13.89
CA PHE A 841 30.91 -12.09 14.26
C PHE A 841 31.21 -11.01 15.33
N THR A 842 32.33 -11.08 16.04
CA THR A 842 32.74 -10.03 16.98
C THR A 842 33.59 -8.94 16.32
N LEU A 843 33.68 -7.75 16.95
CA LEU A 843 34.61 -6.69 16.51
C LEU A 843 36.08 -7.17 16.55
N GLU A 844 36.46 -7.92 17.58
CA GLU A 844 37.80 -8.57 17.69
C GLU A 844 38.07 -9.48 16.49
N GLU A 845 37.12 -10.34 16.09
CA GLU A 845 37.24 -11.22 14.91
C GLU A 845 37.32 -10.45 13.59
N ALA A 846 36.62 -9.31 13.48
CA ALA A 846 36.66 -8.45 12.31
C ALA A 846 37.99 -7.70 12.17
N MET A 847 38.54 -7.19 13.27
CA MET A 847 39.83 -6.48 13.29
C MET A 847 41.00 -7.44 13.05
N ASP A 848 41.01 -8.62 13.68
CA ASP A 848 42.04 -9.66 13.48
C ASP A 848 42.15 -10.12 12.01
N ALA A 849 41.06 -10.04 11.24
CA ALA A 849 41.03 -10.43 9.83
C ALA A 849 41.66 -9.41 8.86
N VAL A 850 41.84 -8.16 9.29
CA VAL A 850 42.41 -7.08 8.45
C VAL A 850 43.80 -6.59 8.89
N ALA A 851 44.28 -7.02 10.06
CA ALA A 851 45.58 -6.65 10.61
C ALA A 851 46.78 -7.38 9.94
N GLU A 852 47.51 -6.71 9.03
CA GLU A 852 48.85 -7.09 8.52
C GLU A 852 49.92 -5.99 8.66
#